data_AF-A0A929I066-F1
#
_entry.id   AF-A0A929I066-F1
#
_cell.length_a   1.000
_cell.length_b   1.000
_cell.length_c   1.000
_cell.angle_alpha   90.00
_cell.angle_beta   90.00
_cell.angle_gamma   90.00
#
_symmetry.space_group_name_H-M   'P 1'
#
loop_
_entity.id
_entity.type
_entity.pdbx_description
1 polymer ?
#
loop_
_entity_poly.entity_id
_entity_poly.type
_entity_poly.pdbx_seq_one_letter_code
_entity_poly.pdbx_strand_id
1 'polypeptide(L)'
;MNEEYSIEVYRYLEKEFNQLDLHRPMRIERYEIGTELAYDISTVGSAQIAKVHLVIKKFVGGGFAGQVYQVEITDIESETGPIDSLDVGGVYAMKILIPPSSFSLLFRNVLYWVGFQGPFQLQVNPAAARSGALWQKFIRRGAKIPFGTESAVVDIHATFVDNTLGSCGELSEWVEGRTWRLEVDDHLDVLKHWIKGKKTDPQKLGSPEYRAKLKFMRQFVELLHQIGAHEFARQYEWSTWKSQPNCLMRSGTEDSPSKGLTAVDFRAGLALLPFLPMSPGDFKLIVTGLMRGSLVQFDRGDTKKLKHFIKAHKNQFTGTDKMLEELESAEQTYRNSVPDITHNHIRLLYSPTLWSTMLKSAITGWRVKNLINRRCQDQLQNNTVLTLLFLLLGLIPLIGRFFRRIWGQPFWRTHYRMILTHTGYLRRAIRAKFIEKLISWHRAGRVDDDKALTIAKQIWRCSYHWPMSILPAGIHKILTDWPYAKERLDYYLLRPVRLYFNNDLREQWLRDMVTEGQQKHLLNNEDAGVILSQLDEPYIQKYLKSLAVHVCTLPVTQVVSVIVAIAYVLANPDMPRTQAYAIGLGIIALFQVVPISPGSLVRGLYVLYLVIKERNFKDYNIAVFLGFFKYIGYLAFPIQ
;
A
#
# COMPACT_ATOMS: atom_id res chain seq x y z
N MET A 1 -14.13 4.06 -9.95
CA MET A 1 -14.59 2.95 -9.09
C MET A 1 -15.77 3.48 -8.29
N ASN A 2 -16.97 3.05 -8.66
CA ASN A 2 -18.16 3.21 -7.83
C ASN A 2 -17.98 2.37 -6.56
N GLU A 3 -18.54 2.84 -5.45
CA GLU A 3 -18.45 2.15 -4.17
C GLU A 3 -19.10 0.76 -4.26
N GLU A 4 -18.36 -0.29 -3.90
CA GLU A 4 -18.88 -1.66 -3.85
C GLU A 4 -19.82 -1.91 -2.65
N TYR A 5 -20.11 -0.89 -1.83
CA TYR A 5 -20.93 -1.01 -0.61
C TYR A 5 -21.66 0.30 -0.29
N SER A 6 -22.84 0.21 0.36
CA SER A 6 -23.66 1.39 0.68
C SER A 6 -23.17 2.18 1.91
N ILE A 7 -22.96 3.49 1.76
CA ILE A 7 -22.67 4.41 2.87
C ILE A 7 -23.83 4.48 3.88
N GLU A 8 -25.07 4.31 3.43
CA GLU A 8 -26.25 4.38 4.30
C GLU A 8 -26.22 3.28 5.37
N VAL A 9 -25.78 2.08 5.00
CA VAL A 9 -25.57 0.97 5.94
C VAL A 9 -24.51 1.35 6.99
N TYR A 10 -23.42 1.99 6.57
CA TYR A 10 -22.42 2.48 7.52
C TYR A 10 -23.01 3.51 8.48
N ARG A 11 -23.75 4.52 7.98
CA ARG A 11 -24.36 5.57 8.82
C ARG A 11 -25.38 4.99 9.80
N TYR A 12 -26.15 4.00 9.37
CA TYR A 12 -27.05 3.25 10.24
C TYR A 12 -26.26 2.54 11.37
N LEU A 13 -25.20 1.81 11.03
CA LEU A 13 -24.38 1.09 12.00
C LEU A 13 -23.63 2.04 12.96
N GLU A 14 -23.18 3.19 12.47
CA GLU A 14 -22.57 4.27 13.26
C GLU A 14 -23.59 4.84 14.27
N LYS A 15 -24.82 5.12 13.83
CA LYS A 15 -25.90 5.57 14.71
C LYS A 15 -26.23 4.54 15.77
N GLU A 16 -26.34 3.26 15.39
CA GLU A 16 -26.54 2.15 16.32
C GLU A 16 -25.41 2.04 17.34
N PHE A 17 -24.15 2.25 16.94
CA PHE A 17 -23.03 2.28 17.87
C PHE A 17 -23.18 3.42 18.87
N ASN A 18 -23.48 4.63 18.40
CA ASN A 18 -23.57 5.82 19.24
C ASN A 18 -24.70 5.71 20.28
N GLN A 19 -25.81 5.04 19.94
CA GLN A 19 -26.91 4.76 20.88
C GLN A 19 -26.53 3.80 22.02
N LEU A 20 -25.42 3.05 21.92
CA LEU A 20 -24.98 2.15 22.98
C LEU A 20 -24.34 2.88 24.16
N ASP A 21 -24.11 4.18 24.05
CA ASP A 21 -23.63 5.06 25.12
C ASP A 21 -22.43 4.43 25.87
N LEU A 22 -21.38 4.17 25.09
CA LEU A 22 -20.11 3.65 25.61
C LEU A 22 -19.17 4.80 25.94
N HIS A 23 -18.34 4.59 26.97
CA HIS A 23 -17.34 5.57 27.39
C HIS A 23 -16.18 5.69 26.41
N ARG A 24 -15.99 4.70 25.53
CA ARG A 24 -14.96 4.73 24.49
C ARG A 24 -15.56 5.15 23.14
N PRO A 25 -14.79 5.83 22.28
CA PRO A 25 -15.23 6.10 20.91
C PRO A 25 -15.30 4.82 20.08
N MET A 26 -16.04 4.89 18.97
CA MET A 26 -16.01 3.87 17.92
C MET A 26 -14.62 3.77 17.31
N ARG A 27 -14.14 2.54 17.09
CA ARG A 27 -12.91 2.36 16.34
C ARG A 27 -13.21 2.41 14.85
N ILE A 28 -12.70 3.42 14.17
CA ILE A 28 -12.76 3.54 12.71
C ILE A 28 -11.47 3.04 12.05
N GLU A 29 -11.61 2.46 10.85
CA GLU A 29 -10.49 1.99 10.00
C GLU A 29 -10.14 3.04 8.93
N ARG A 30 -11.19 3.67 8.38
CA ARG A 30 -11.15 4.80 7.45
C ARG A 30 -12.38 5.67 7.65
N TYR A 31 -12.31 6.90 7.18
CA TYR A 31 -13.47 7.78 6.99
C TYR A 31 -14.26 7.42 5.72
N GLU A 32 -15.54 7.78 5.73
CA GLU A 32 -16.48 7.62 4.60
C GLU A 32 -16.68 8.93 3.84
N ILE A 33 -17.26 8.83 2.65
CA ILE A 33 -17.69 9.99 1.86
C ILE A 33 -18.72 10.82 2.66
N GLY A 34 -18.64 12.13 2.50
CA GLY A 34 -19.47 13.11 3.20
C GLY A 34 -19.08 13.34 4.65
N THR A 35 -18.07 12.66 5.19
CA THR A 35 -17.57 12.98 6.53
C THR A 35 -16.86 14.33 6.52
N GLU A 36 -17.32 15.23 7.38
CA GLU A 36 -16.69 16.51 7.66
C GLU A 36 -15.58 16.34 8.71
N LEU A 37 -14.46 17.00 8.47
CA LEU A 37 -13.27 16.94 9.31
C LEU A 37 -12.72 18.35 9.50
N ALA A 38 -12.13 18.58 10.66
CA ALA A 38 -11.44 19.83 10.98
C ALA A 38 -10.04 19.52 11.49
N TYR A 39 -9.04 20.22 10.95
CA TYR A 39 -7.64 20.01 11.32
C TYR A 39 -6.91 21.32 11.52
N ASP A 40 -6.11 21.38 12.58
CA ASP A 40 -5.01 22.32 12.69
C ASP A 40 -3.90 21.88 11.73
N ILE A 41 -3.62 22.71 10.74
CA ILE A 41 -2.61 22.47 9.71
C ILE A 41 -1.41 23.39 9.91
N SER A 42 -0.25 22.91 9.47
CA SER A 42 0.95 23.74 9.28
C SER A 42 1.33 23.75 7.81
N THR A 43 1.31 24.93 7.19
CA THR A 43 1.59 25.10 5.76
C THR A 43 3.07 24.84 5.45
N VAL A 44 3.36 24.18 4.34
CA VAL A 44 4.74 23.82 3.95
C VAL A 44 5.36 24.97 3.16
N GLY A 45 6.40 25.59 3.74
CA GLY A 45 7.14 26.70 3.13
C GLY A 45 6.95 28.04 3.84
N SER A 46 5.70 28.42 4.18
CA SER A 46 5.44 29.62 5.00
C SER A 46 5.34 29.33 6.50
N ALA A 47 5.18 28.07 6.89
CA ALA A 47 5.04 27.62 8.28
C ALA A 47 3.92 28.33 9.07
N GLN A 48 2.90 28.81 8.37
CA GLN A 48 1.70 29.38 8.97
C GLN A 48 0.85 28.27 9.58
N ILE A 49 0.20 28.59 10.70
CA ILE A 49 -0.77 27.71 11.35
C ILE A 49 -2.15 28.22 10.99
N ALA A 50 -3.01 27.31 10.58
CA ALA A 50 -4.40 27.59 10.30
C ALA A 50 -5.25 26.37 10.62
N LYS A 51 -6.55 26.58 10.73
CA LYS A 51 -7.51 25.51 10.89
C LYS A 51 -8.33 25.41 9.62
N VAL A 52 -8.40 24.21 9.06
CA VAL A 52 -9.17 23.94 7.84
C VAL A 52 -10.33 23.03 8.16
N HIS A 53 -11.48 23.34 7.58
CA HIS A 53 -12.65 22.47 7.52
C HIS A 53 -12.72 21.85 6.14
N LEU A 54 -12.93 20.55 6.07
CA LEU A 54 -12.99 19.82 4.80
C LEU A 54 -14.01 18.70 4.84
N VAL A 55 -14.48 18.31 3.67
CA VAL A 55 -15.39 17.18 3.49
C VAL A 55 -14.74 16.14 2.58
N ILE A 56 -14.89 14.86 2.95
CA ILE A 56 -14.41 13.77 2.10
C ILE A 56 -15.33 13.60 0.90
N LYS A 57 -14.77 13.75 -0.29
CA LYS A 57 -15.47 13.50 -1.56
C LYS A 57 -15.31 12.06 -2.02
N LYS A 58 -14.15 11.46 -1.76
CA LYS A 58 -13.85 10.10 -2.23
C LYS A 58 -12.75 9.45 -1.42
N PHE A 59 -12.89 8.16 -1.14
CA PHE A 59 -11.78 7.32 -0.72
C PHE A 59 -11.08 6.75 -1.96
N VAL A 60 -9.80 7.08 -2.17
CA VAL A 60 -9.05 6.67 -3.37
C VAL A 60 -8.45 5.27 -3.17
N GLY A 61 -7.86 5.03 -1.99
CA GLY A 61 -7.22 3.76 -1.68
C GLY A 61 -6.31 3.82 -0.48
N GLY A 62 -5.78 2.67 -0.07
CA GLY A 62 -4.84 2.57 1.05
C GLY A 62 -3.74 1.55 0.79
N GLY A 63 -2.49 1.97 0.99
CA GLY A 63 -1.30 1.13 0.92
C GLY A 63 -0.60 1.02 2.28
N PHE A 64 0.65 0.54 2.28
CA PHE A 64 1.45 0.49 3.50
C PHE A 64 1.84 1.89 4.02
N ALA A 65 1.98 2.89 3.13
CA ALA A 65 2.33 4.25 3.52
C ALA A 65 1.19 4.99 4.22
N GLY A 66 -0.07 4.66 3.90
CA GLY A 66 -1.23 5.36 4.40
C GLY A 66 -2.45 5.18 3.51
N GLN A 67 -3.47 5.98 3.78
CA GLN A 67 -4.72 6.06 3.01
C GLN A 67 -4.91 7.44 2.43
N VAL A 68 -5.42 7.49 1.19
CA VAL A 68 -5.60 8.72 0.41
C VAL A 68 -7.08 8.98 0.16
N TYR A 69 -7.47 10.22 0.37
CA TYR A 69 -8.80 10.76 0.14
C TYR A 69 -8.73 11.92 -0.84
N GLN A 70 -9.76 12.08 -1.66
CA GLN A 70 -10.07 13.35 -2.28
C GLN A 70 -10.96 14.13 -1.32
N VAL A 71 -10.59 15.38 -1.04
CA VAL A 71 -11.30 16.26 -0.09
C VAL A 71 -11.57 17.60 -0.75
N GLU A 72 -12.64 18.25 -0.32
CA GLU A 72 -12.91 19.66 -0.65
C GLU A 72 -12.79 20.48 0.64
N ILE A 73 -12.06 21.60 0.59
CA ILE A 73 -11.97 22.53 1.72
C ILE A 73 -13.23 23.38 1.73
N THR A 74 -13.97 23.37 2.84
CA THR A 74 -15.21 24.13 3.00
C THR A 74 -15.02 25.43 3.76
N ASP A 75 -13.98 25.53 4.59
CA ASP A 75 -13.64 26.76 5.32
C ASP A 75 -12.17 26.78 5.77
N ILE A 76 -11.60 27.98 5.93
CA ILE A 76 -10.22 28.20 6.40
C ILE A 76 -10.21 29.33 7.44
N GLU A 77 -9.85 29.00 8.67
CA GLU A 77 -9.62 29.96 9.76
C GLU A 77 -8.10 30.19 9.92
N SER A 78 -7.62 31.41 9.68
CA SER A 78 -6.21 31.79 9.84
C SER A 78 -6.08 33.13 10.54
N GLU A 79 -5.27 33.19 11.60
CA GLU A 79 -4.96 34.44 12.31
C GLU A 79 -4.01 35.36 11.53
N THR A 80 -3.27 34.80 10.56
CA THR A 80 -2.18 35.50 9.85
C THR A 80 -2.56 35.96 8.44
N GLY A 81 -3.85 35.93 8.11
CA GLY A 81 -4.36 36.27 6.77
C GLY A 81 -4.54 35.05 5.87
N PRO A 82 -4.84 35.27 4.58
CA PRO A 82 -5.10 34.20 3.61
C PRO A 82 -3.87 33.31 3.41
N ILE A 83 -4.12 32.03 3.09
CA ILE A 83 -3.07 31.03 2.83
C ILE A 83 -2.93 30.87 1.32
N ASP A 84 -1.85 31.38 0.73
CA ASP A 84 -1.64 31.40 -0.73
C ASP A 84 -1.73 30.05 -1.46
N SER A 85 -1.69 28.94 -0.72
CA SER A 85 -1.64 27.59 -1.27
C SER A 85 -2.92 26.77 -1.07
N LEU A 86 -3.93 27.32 -0.40
CA LEU A 86 -5.18 26.64 -0.09
C LEU A 86 -6.37 27.60 -0.29
N ASP A 87 -7.38 27.13 -1.04
CA ASP A 87 -8.57 27.89 -1.38
C ASP A 87 -9.83 27.20 -0.86
N VAL A 88 -10.80 27.99 -0.38
CA VAL A 88 -12.15 27.50 -0.06
C VAL A 88 -12.84 27.06 -1.35
N GLY A 89 -13.46 25.87 -1.33
CA GLY A 89 -14.00 25.18 -2.51
C GLY A 89 -12.95 24.41 -3.31
N GLY A 90 -11.66 24.52 -2.96
CA GLY A 90 -10.58 23.79 -3.62
C GLY A 90 -10.60 22.30 -3.32
N VAL A 91 -10.23 21.49 -4.30
CA VAL A 91 -10.14 20.02 -4.19
C VAL A 91 -8.69 19.58 -4.03
N TYR A 92 -8.43 18.77 -3.01
CA TYR A 92 -7.09 18.36 -2.61
C TYR A 92 -6.98 16.85 -2.36
N ALA A 93 -5.77 16.34 -2.41
CA ALA A 93 -5.43 15.00 -1.95
C ALA A 93 -5.06 15.05 -0.46
N MET A 94 -5.84 14.40 0.39
CA MET A 94 -5.54 14.23 1.81
C MET A 94 -5.00 12.82 2.04
N LYS A 95 -3.76 12.69 2.54
CA LYS A 95 -3.17 11.40 2.90
C LYS A 95 -2.99 11.30 4.41
N ILE A 96 -3.56 10.27 5.01
CA ILE A 96 -3.38 9.94 6.43
C ILE A 96 -2.42 8.74 6.52
N LEU A 97 -1.32 8.88 7.24
CA LEU A 97 -0.14 7.99 7.19
C LEU A 97 -0.30 6.67 7.99
N ILE A 98 -1.51 6.12 7.96
CA ILE A 98 -1.90 4.84 8.56
C ILE A 98 -2.64 3.96 7.54
N PRO A 99 -2.29 2.67 7.38
CA PRO A 99 -3.01 1.77 6.50
C PRO A 99 -4.40 1.47 7.07
N PRO A 100 -5.43 1.33 6.22
CA PRO A 100 -6.77 0.94 6.67
C PRO A 100 -6.79 -0.52 7.14
N SER A 101 -5.97 -1.38 6.53
CA SER A 101 -5.86 -2.79 6.89
C SER A 101 -5.03 -3.00 8.15
N SER A 102 -5.62 -3.69 9.14
CA SER A 102 -4.93 -4.09 10.36
C SER A 102 -3.73 -5.01 10.09
N PHE A 103 -3.80 -5.86 9.07
CA PHE A 103 -2.67 -6.71 8.66
C PHE A 103 -1.53 -5.87 8.08
N SER A 104 -1.83 -4.97 7.14
CA SER A 104 -0.82 -4.12 6.51
C SER A 104 -0.14 -3.20 7.52
N LEU A 105 -0.91 -2.66 8.48
CA LEU A 105 -0.39 -1.88 9.60
C LEU A 105 0.56 -2.71 10.47
N LEU A 106 0.18 -3.94 10.83
CA LEU A 106 1.03 -4.83 11.62
C LEU A 106 2.33 -5.15 10.89
N PHE A 107 2.23 -5.63 9.64
CA PHE A 107 3.38 -6.02 8.83
C PHE A 107 4.38 -4.88 8.66
N ARG A 108 3.91 -3.69 8.27
CA ARG A 108 4.74 -2.48 8.17
C ARG A 108 5.44 -2.15 9.48
N ASN A 109 4.69 -2.13 10.59
CA ASN A 109 5.24 -1.74 11.88
C ASN A 109 6.30 -2.74 12.35
N VAL A 110 6.13 -4.05 12.05
CA VAL A 110 7.14 -5.08 12.34
C VAL A 110 8.41 -4.81 11.52
N LEU A 111 8.30 -4.59 10.21
CA LEU A 111 9.46 -4.31 9.37
C LEU A 111 10.20 -3.03 9.80
N TYR A 112 9.46 -1.97 10.11
CA TYR A 112 10.05 -0.73 10.60
C TYR A 112 10.71 -0.92 11.98
N TRP A 113 10.09 -1.70 12.86
CA TRP A 113 10.67 -2.00 14.17
C TRP A 113 11.95 -2.84 14.06
N VAL A 114 12.00 -3.82 13.16
CA VAL A 114 13.23 -4.58 12.89
C VAL A 114 14.34 -3.64 12.40
N GLY A 115 14.02 -2.67 11.56
CA GLY A 115 14.99 -1.71 11.04
C GLY A 115 15.47 -0.66 12.05
N PHE A 116 14.54 0.00 12.74
CA PHE A 116 14.80 1.22 13.51
C PHE A 116 14.48 1.11 15.01
N GLN A 117 13.97 -0.05 15.47
CA GLN A 117 13.62 -0.34 16.87
C GLN A 117 12.63 0.66 17.48
N GLY A 118 11.76 1.23 16.64
CA GLY A 118 10.77 2.23 17.03
C GLY A 118 9.45 2.09 16.28
N PRO A 119 8.44 2.92 16.61
CA PRO A 119 7.21 3.00 15.82
C PRO A 119 7.48 3.66 14.47
N PHE A 120 6.66 3.33 13.46
CA PHE A 120 6.69 3.96 12.14
C PHE A 120 6.54 5.49 12.26
N GLN A 121 7.64 6.23 12.03
CA GLN A 121 7.75 7.64 12.41
C GLN A 121 6.81 8.55 11.62
N LEU A 122 6.66 8.33 10.31
CA LEU A 122 5.70 9.09 9.49
C LEU A 122 4.26 9.02 10.03
N GLN A 123 3.87 7.95 10.72
CA GLN A 123 2.56 7.88 11.38
C GLN A 123 2.51 8.73 12.66
N VAL A 124 3.56 8.75 13.47
CA VAL A 124 3.46 9.19 14.88
C VAL A 124 4.24 10.45 15.22
N ASN A 125 5.13 10.90 14.34
CA ASN A 125 6.05 11.98 14.60
C ASN A 125 5.81 13.11 13.58
N PRO A 126 5.21 14.23 14.02
CA PRO A 126 4.97 15.38 13.16
C PRO A 126 6.25 15.90 12.49
N ALA A 127 7.42 15.82 13.15
CA ALA A 127 8.69 16.24 12.55
C ALA A 127 9.11 15.34 11.37
N ALA A 128 8.79 14.04 11.41
CA ALA A 128 9.06 13.13 10.30
C ALA A 128 8.15 13.44 9.10
N ALA A 129 6.85 13.64 9.34
CA ALA A 129 5.91 14.04 8.30
C ALA A 129 6.31 15.41 7.69
N ARG A 130 6.72 16.36 8.55
CA ARG A 130 7.18 17.69 8.13
C ARG A 130 8.44 17.64 7.29
N SER A 131 9.43 16.86 7.72
CA SER A 131 10.67 16.65 6.95
C SER A 131 10.39 16.09 5.55
N GLY A 132 9.54 15.06 5.45
CA GLY A 132 9.15 14.48 4.16
C GLY A 132 8.46 15.49 3.23
N ALA A 133 7.64 16.39 3.79
CA ALA A 133 6.97 17.43 3.05
C ALA A 133 7.93 18.52 2.54
N LEU A 134 8.89 18.93 3.38
CA LEU A 134 9.91 19.91 3.01
C LEU A 134 10.85 19.35 1.94
N TRP A 135 11.31 18.09 2.06
CA TRP A 135 12.07 17.42 1.01
C TRP A 135 11.34 17.44 -0.33
N GLN A 136 10.03 17.18 -0.33
CA GLN A 136 9.22 17.21 -1.55
C GLN A 136 9.18 18.61 -2.19
N LYS A 137 9.10 19.70 -1.41
CA LYS A 137 9.21 21.07 -1.96
C LYS A 137 10.56 21.33 -2.64
N PHE A 138 11.66 20.90 -2.03
CA PHE A 138 12.99 21.04 -2.64
C PHE A 138 13.14 20.20 -3.92
N ILE A 139 12.64 18.96 -3.90
CA ILE A 139 12.62 18.09 -5.09
C ILE A 139 11.78 18.73 -6.21
N ARG A 140 10.61 19.29 -5.87
CA ARG A 140 9.73 19.99 -6.81
C ARG A 140 10.40 21.21 -7.44
N ARG A 141 11.07 22.06 -6.65
CA ARG A 141 11.89 23.18 -7.16
C ARG A 141 13.02 22.69 -8.06
N GLY A 142 13.72 21.63 -7.66
CA GLY A 142 14.78 21.03 -8.44
C GLY A 142 14.31 20.43 -9.76
N ALA A 143 13.09 19.88 -9.81
CA ALA A 143 12.50 19.29 -11.01
C ALA A 143 12.35 20.29 -12.17
N LYS A 144 12.26 21.59 -11.87
CA LYS A 144 12.26 22.65 -12.88
C LYS A 144 13.52 22.66 -13.75
N ILE A 145 14.66 22.17 -13.23
CA ILE A 145 15.94 22.18 -13.94
C ILE A 145 15.94 21.17 -15.11
N PRO A 146 15.75 19.85 -14.89
CA PRO A 146 15.73 18.88 -15.98
C PRO A 146 14.42 18.86 -16.77
N PHE A 147 13.28 19.24 -16.18
CA PHE A 147 11.96 19.11 -16.82
C PHE A 147 11.35 20.45 -17.25
N GLY A 148 11.97 21.59 -16.92
CA GLY A 148 11.48 22.92 -17.26
C GLY A 148 10.26 23.40 -16.44
N THR A 149 9.68 22.54 -15.60
CA THR A 149 8.49 22.84 -14.80
C THR A 149 8.53 22.20 -13.42
N GLU A 150 7.94 22.88 -12.44
CA GLU A 150 7.72 22.34 -11.10
C GLU A 150 6.55 21.36 -11.07
N SER A 151 5.61 21.43 -12.03
CA SER A 151 4.47 20.52 -12.12
C SER A 151 4.87 19.07 -12.44
N ALA A 152 6.14 18.81 -12.74
CA ALA A 152 6.73 17.48 -12.82
C ALA A 152 6.71 16.74 -11.48
N VAL A 153 6.49 17.44 -10.37
CA VAL A 153 6.34 16.88 -9.03
C VAL A 153 5.08 17.46 -8.39
N VAL A 154 4.23 16.60 -7.84
CA VAL A 154 3.01 17.03 -7.15
C VAL A 154 3.33 17.96 -5.99
N ASP A 155 2.56 19.04 -5.85
CA ASP A 155 2.77 19.96 -4.75
C ASP A 155 2.20 19.46 -3.42
N ILE A 156 2.83 19.88 -2.32
CA ILE A 156 2.37 19.60 -0.95
C ILE A 156 2.06 20.91 -0.23
N HIS A 157 0.86 21.05 0.31
CA HIS A 157 0.40 22.32 0.88
C HIS A 157 0.58 22.37 2.39
N ALA A 158 0.24 21.29 3.10
CA ALA A 158 0.26 21.29 4.56
C ALA A 158 0.44 19.91 5.19
N THR A 159 0.82 19.91 6.47
CA THR A 159 0.87 18.72 7.34
C THR A 159 -0.04 18.90 8.55
N PHE A 160 -0.65 17.82 9.05
CA PHE A 160 -1.57 17.84 10.20
C PHE A 160 -1.51 16.55 11.03
N VAL A 161 -2.25 16.53 12.14
CA VAL A 161 -2.42 15.35 12.98
C VAL A 161 -3.88 14.94 13.06
N ASP A 162 -4.17 13.71 12.65
CA ASP A 162 -5.47 13.07 12.84
C ASP A 162 -5.50 12.32 14.17
N ASN A 163 -6.25 12.85 15.13
CA ASN A 163 -6.37 12.28 16.48
C ASN A 163 -7.35 11.09 16.56
N THR A 164 -8.21 10.91 15.55
CA THR A 164 -9.26 9.87 15.54
C THR A 164 -8.69 8.53 15.10
N LEU A 165 -8.03 8.51 13.94
CA LEU A 165 -7.26 7.37 13.42
C LEU A 165 -5.89 7.26 14.09
N GLY A 166 -5.39 8.35 14.67
CA GLY A 166 -4.17 8.40 15.46
C GLY A 166 -2.91 8.36 14.59
N SER A 167 -2.83 9.29 13.65
CA SER A 167 -1.77 9.38 12.64
C SER A 167 -1.51 10.82 12.21
N CYS A 168 -0.27 11.12 11.81
CA CYS A 168 0.01 12.32 11.02
C CYS A 168 -0.61 12.18 9.62
N GLY A 169 -0.85 13.31 8.98
CA GLY A 169 -1.36 13.41 7.62
C GLY A 169 -0.81 14.61 6.88
N GLU A 170 -1.11 14.66 5.59
CA GLU A 170 -0.67 15.69 4.66
C GLU A 170 -1.77 16.05 3.66
N LEU A 171 -1.80 17.32 3.27
CA LEU A 171 -2.63 17.87 2.20
C LEU A 171 -1.72 18.19 1.02
N SER A 172 -2.01 17.60 -0.14
CA SER A 172 -1.28 17.77 -1.38
C SER A 172 -2.23 18.16 -2.51
N GLU A 173 -1.64 18.64 -3.60
CA GLU A 173 -2.36 18.91 -4.84
C GLU A 173 -3.12 17.65 -5.29
N TRP A 174 -4.39 17.82 -5.68
CA TRP A 174 -5.11 16.77 -6.40
C TRP A 174 -4.67 16.75 -7.87
N VAL A 175 -4.01 15.69 -8.29
CA VAL A 175 -3.60 15.50 -9.70
C VAL A 175 -4.71 14.80 -10.44
N GLU A 176 -5.48 15.54 -11.23
CA GLU A 176 -6.40 14.96 -12.20
C GLU A 176 -5.59 14.33 -13.34
N GLY A 177 -5.65 13.00 -13.45
CA GLY A 177 -4.80 12.27 -14.39
C GLY A 177 -4.92 10.75 -14.30
N ARG A 178 -4.08 10.06 -15.09
CA ARG A 178 -4.06 8.60 -15.25
C ARG A 178 -2.65 8.02 -15.11
N THR A 179 -2.53 6.73 -14.83
CA THR A 179 -1.23 6.08 -14.65
C THR A 179 -0.48 5.89 -15.96
N TRP A 180 -1.07 5.22 -16.94
CA TRP A 180 -0.54 5.04 -18.29
C TRP A 180 -1.59 4.43 -19.24
N ARG A 181 -1.39 4.56 -20.55
CA ARG A 181 -2.10 3.76 -21.56
C ARG A 181 -1.31 2.49 -21.88
N LEU A 182 -2.03 1.44 -22.21
CA LEU A 182 -1.47 0.27 -22.86
C LEU A 182 -1.40 0.58 -24.35
N GLU A 183 -0.23 0.41 -24.95
CA GLU A 183 0.07 0.74 -26.35
C GLU A 183 0.32 -0.56 -27.12
N VAL A 184 -0.27 -0.69 -28.31
CA VAL A 184 0.06 -1.79 -29.21
C VAL A 184 1.38 -1.46 -29.93
N ASP A 185 2.32 -2.42 -29.97
CA ASP A 185 3.63 -2.23 -30.60
C ASP A 185 4.07 -3.51 -31.31
N ASP A 186 3.98 -3.50 -32.63
CA ASP A 186 4.38 -4.63 -33.49
C ASP A 186 5.91 -4.77 -33.63
N HIS A 187 6.68 -3.83 -33.07
CA HIS A 187 8.14 -3.73 -33.21
C HIS A 187 8.85 -3.79 -31.85
N LEU A 188 8.41 -4.69 -30.97
CA LEU A 188 9.02 -4.93 -29.66
C LEU A 188 10.52 -5.26 -29.71
N ASP A 189 11.00 -5.84 -30.81
CA ASP A 189 12.41 -6.08 -31.05
C ASP A 189 13.19 -4.75 -31.17
N VAL A 190 12.66 -3.78 -31.92
CA VAL A 190 13.20 -2.42 -32.03
C VAL A 190 13.17 -1.73 -30.66
N LEU A 191 12.05 -1.84 -29.93
CA LEU A 191 11.95 -1.30 -28.56
C LEU A 191 13.01 -1.91 -27.62
N LYS A 192 13.24 -3.22 -27.67
CA LYS A 192 14.30 -3.90 -26.90
C LYS A 192 15.70 -3.40 -27.26
N HIS A 193 15.97 -3.12 -28.53
CA HIS A 193 17.24 -2.51 -28.96
C HIS A 193 17.40 -1.08 -28.39
N TRP A 194 16.32 -0.30 -28.43
CA TRP A 194 16.30 1.05 -27.87
C TRP A 194 16.52 1.06 -26.35
N ILE A 195 15.87 0.16 -25.60
CA ILE A 195 16.07 0.01 -24.13
C ILE A 195 17.54 -0.25 -23.79
N LYS A 196 18.24 -1.01 -24.65
CA LYS A 196 19.67 -1.34 -24.53
C LYS A 196 20.61 -0.21 -25.02
N GLY A 197 20.06 0.93 -25.45
CA GLY A 197 20.85 2.07 -25.95
C GLY A 197 21.44 1.84 -27.34
N LYS A 198 20.97 0.86 -28.11
CA LYS A 198 21.43 0.62 -29.48
C LYS A 198 20.76 1.60 -30.46
N LYS A 199 21.44 1.89 -31.57
CA LYS A 199 20.85 2.67 -32.68
C LYS A 199 19.62 1.93 -33.21
N THR A 200 18.51 2.65 -33.35
CA THR A 200 17.22 2.14 -33.80
C THR A 200 16.61 3.15 -34.76
N ASP A 201 15.79 2.67 -35.69
CA ASP A 201 15.04 3.52 -36.62
C ASP A 201 13.91 4.23 -35.84
N PRO A 202 13.92 5.57 -35.75
CA PRO A 202 12.89 6.31 -35.04
C PRO A 202 11.48 6.12 -35.60
N GLN A 203 11.34 5.82 -36.90
CA GLN A 203 10.02 5.65 -37.54
C GLN A 203 9.33 4.35 -37.12
N LYS A 204 10.11 3.32 -36.75
CA LYS A 204 9.61 2.02 -36.31
C LYS A 204 9.54 1.87 -34.79
N LEU A 205 9.94 2.92 -34.05
CA LEU A 205 10.03 2.86 -32.61
C LEU A 205 8.68 3.20 -31.98
N GLY A 206 7.90 2.15 -31.69
CA GLY A 206 6.58 2.23 -31.05
C GLY A 206 6.61 2.59 -29.56
N SER A 207 5.48 2.36 -28.88
CA SER A 207 5.28 2.60 -27.44
C SER A 207 5.75 3.99 -26.93
N PRO A 208 5.30 5.10 -27.53
CA PRO A 208 5.81 6.42 -27.19
C PRO A 208 5.58 6.83 -25.73
N GLU A 209 4.45 6.46 -25.11
CA GLU A 209 4.14 6.78 -23.70
C GLU A 209 5.03 5.96 -22.74
N TYR A 210 5.20 4.67 -23.02
CA TYR A 210 6.17 3.83 -22.29
C TYR A 210 7.57 4.45 -22.30
N ARG A 211 8.05 4.86 -23.49
CA ARG A 211 9.39 5.43 -23.66
C ARG A 211 9.53 6.76 -22.93
N ALA A 212 8.54 7.63 -23.03
CA ALA A 212 8.52 8.92 -22.36
C ALA A 212 8.57 8.76 -20.84
N LYS A 213 7.73 7.88 -20.29
CA LYS A 213 7.69 7.59 -18.86
C LYS A 213 8.98 6.97 -18.35
N LEU A 214 9.56 6.02 -19.09
CA LEU A 214 10.85 5.41 -18.75
C LEU A 214 11.98 6.45 -18.70
N LYS A 215 12.04 7.36 -19.68
CA LYS A 215 13.03 8.46 -19.70
C LYS A 215 12.81 9.41 -18.52
N PHE A 216 11.58 9.85 -18.30
CA PHE A 216 11.21 10.72 -17.18
C PHE A 216 11.64 10.12 -15.84
N MET A 217 11.28 8.87 -15.58
CA MET A 217 11.63 8.21 -14.31
C MET A 217 13.14 8.04 -14.13
N ARG A 218 13.89 7.73 -15.19
CA ARG A 218 15.36 7.69 -15.13
C ARG A 218 15.97 9.05 -14.78
N GLN A 219 15.57 10.10 -15.51
CA GLN A 219 16.01 11.48 -15.23
C GLN A 219 15.59 11.95 -13.83
N PHE A 220 14.41 11.53 -13.36
CA PHE A 220 13.91 11.88 -12.04
C PHE A 220 14.71 11.20 -10.93
N VAL A 221 15.05 9.91 -11.09
CA VAL A 221 15.96 9.20 -10.18
C VAL A 221 17.35 9.86 -10.15
N GLU A 222 17.88 10.27 -11.31
CA GLU A 222 19.14 11.02 -11.39
C GLU A 222 19.07 12.34 -10.63
N LEU A 223 17.99 13.12 -10.80
CA LEU A 223 17.74 14.34 -10.04
C LEU A 223 17.71 14.08 -8.53
N LEU A 224 16.97 13.06 -8.08
CA LEU A 224 16.89 12.69 -6.66
C LEU A 224 18.27 12.33 -6.11
N HIS A 225 19.09 11.63 -6.89
CA HIS A 225 20.48 11.36 -6.52
C HIS A 225 21.34 12.64 -6.46
N GLN A 226 21.18 13.58 -7.38
CA GLN A 226 21.94 14.84 -7.38
C GLN A 226 21.58 15.74 -6.20
N ILE A 227 20.28 15.82 -5.86
CA ILE A 227 19.76 16.62 -4.75
C ILE A 227 20.12 16.01 -3.38
N GLY A 228 20.36 14.70 -3.30
CA GLY A 228 20.61 14.00 -2.03
C GLY A 228 19.39 13.24 -1.49
N ALA A 229 18.30 13.18 -2.22
CA ALA A 229 17.09 12.43 -1.89
C ALA A 229 17.19 10.94 -2.32
N HIS A 230 18.32 10.29 -2.01
CA HIS A 230 18.64 8.97 -2.54
C HIS A 230 17.64 7.87 -2.16
N GLU A 231 17.15 7.88 -0.91
CA GLU A 231 16.23 6.84 -0.46
C GLU A 231 14.80 7.06 -0.98
N PHE A 232 14.45 8.30 -1.38
CA PHE A 232 13.22 8.60 -2.12
C PHE A 232 13.27 8.06 -3.55
N ALA A 233 14.45 8.03 -4.17
CA ALA A 233 14.63 7.56 -5.54
C ALA A 233 14.14 6.12 -5.76
N ARG A 234 14.20 5.28 -4.73
CA ARG A 234 13.65 3.92 -4.74
C ARG A 234 12.19 3.87 -5.21
N GLN A 235 11.36 4.85 -4.86
CA GLN A 235 9.95 4.87 -5.26
C GLN A 235 9.76 5.10 -6.76
N TYR A 236 10.80 5.52 -7.46
CA TYR A 236 10.79 5.89 -8.89
C TYR A 236 11.76 5.03 -9.72
N GLU A 237 12.49 4.11 -9.09
CA GLU A 237 13.37 3.17 -9.76
C GLU A 237 12.56 2.15 -10.56
N TRP A 238 12.72 2.14 -11.88
CA TRP A 238 11.93 1.29 -12.79
C TRP A 238 12.06 -0.21 -12.47
N SER A 239 13.26 -0.63 -12.06
CA SER A 239 13.61 -2.02 -11.73
C SER A 239 12.93 -2.56 -10.47
N THR A 240 12.25 -1.71 -9.70
CA THR A 240 11.47 -2.14 -8.53
C THR A 240 10.09 -2.71 -8.89
N TRP A 241 9.63 -2.48 -10.13
CA TRP A 241 8.33 -2.93 -10.68
C TRP A 241 7.09 -2.44 -9.91
N LYS A 242 7.28 -1.56 -8.92
CA LYS A 242 6.22 -0.95 -8.10
C LYS A 242 6.18 0.56 -8.23
N SER A 243 7.11 1.14 -8.98
CA SER A 243 7.33 2.58 -9.11
C SER A 243 6.47 3.23 -10.19
N GLN A 244 6.01 2.45 -11.17
CA GLN A 244 5.24 2.94 -12.32
C GLN A 244 3.95 3.67 -11.92
N PRO A 245 3.17 3.22 -10.91
CA PRO A 245 2.00 3.95 -10.44
C PRO A 245 2.31 5.30 -9.76
N ASN A 246 3.55 5.53 -9.34
CA ASN A 246 3.98 6.79 -8.70
C ASN A 246 4.27 7.91 -9.72
N CYS A 247 4.03 7.67 -11.00
CA CYS A 247 4.10 8.70 -12.02
C CYS A 247 2.78 8.68 -12.79
N LEU A 248 2.07 9.81 -12.74
CA LEU A 248 0.81 10.04 -13.41
C LEU A 248 1.03 10.94 -14.62
N MET A 249 0.15 10.82 -15.60
CA MET A 249 0.00 11.78 -16.67
C MET A 249 -1.24 12.63 -16.40
N ARG A 250 -1.05 13.95 -16.31
CA ARG A 250 -2.12 14.93 -16.09
C ARG A 250 -3.13 14.90 -17.24
N SER A 251 -4.39 15.16 -16.92
CA SER A 251 -5.44 15.36 -17.92
C SER A 251 -5.16 16.61 -18.77
N GLY A 252 -5.61 16.61 -20.03
CA GLY A 252 -5.38 17.69 -20.99
C GLY A 252 -4.02 17.64 -21.69
N THR A 253 -3.23 16.58 -21.49
CA THR A 253 -1.96 16.34 -22.20
C THR A 253 -1.97 15.04 -23.01
N GLU A 254 -3.15 14.53 -23.35
CA GLU A 254 -3.35 13.23 -23.98
C GLU A 254 -2.71 13.10 -25.36
N ASP A 255 -2.55 14.22 -26.08
CA ASP A 255 -1.97 14.26 -27.42
C ASP A 255 -0.43 14.24 -27.41
N SER A 256 0.19 14.27 -26.23
CA SER A 256 1.65 14.36 -26.11
C SER A 256 2.19 13.39 -25.06
N PRO A 257 2.81 12.27 -25.47
CA PRO A 257 3.30 11.20 -24.58
C PRO A 257 4.29 11.64 -23.49
N SER A 258 4.98 12.77 -23.69
CA SER A 258 5.98 13.30 -22.76
C SER A 258 5.53 14.51 -21.93
N LYS A 259 4.36 15.09 -22.22
CA LYS A 259 3.85 16.25 -21.48
C LYS A 259 2.95 15.78 -20.34
N GLY A 260 2.91 16.55 -19.25
CA GLY A 260 2.03 16.28 -18.12
C GLY A 260 2.45 15.12 -17.21
N LEU A 261 3.64 14.54 -17.41
CA LEU A 261 4.20 13.54 -16.48
C LEU A 261 4.51 14.18 -15.12
N THR A 262 3.96 13.61 -14.06
CA THR A 262 4.04 14.13 -12.69
C THR A 262 4.34 13.00 -11.72
N ALA A 263 5.43 13.14 -10.97
CA ALA A 263 5.77 12.28 -9.85
C ALA A 263 4.85 12.54 -8.65
N VAL A 264 4.30 11.46 -8.09
CA VAL A 264 3.38 11.44 -6.94
C VAL A 264 3.83 10.39 -5.92
N ASP A 265 3.28 10.45 -4.70
CA ASP A 265 3.56 9.52 -3.60
C ASP A 265 5.03 9.43 -3.14
N PHE A 266 5.47 10.46 -2.42
CA PHE A 266 6.81 10.57 -1.82
C PHE A 266 6.95 9.93 -0.43
N ARG A 267 6.01 9.05 -0.03
CA ARG A 267 6.04 8.41 1.30
C ARG A 267 6.27 6.92 1.16
N ALA A 268 7.47 6.48 1.53
CA ALA A 268 7.80 5.06 1.54
C ALA A 268 6.93 4.31 2.56
N GLY A 269 6.24 3.26 2.11
CA GLY A 269 5.40 2.45 2.98
C GLY A 269 6.15 1.39 3.78
N LEU A 270 7.34 0.96 3.32
CA LEU A 270 8.07 -0.19 3.87
C LEU A 270 9.58 0.09 3.90
N ALA A 271 10.21 -0.16 5.05
CA ALA A 271 11.66 -0.15 5.20
C ALA A 271 12.30 -1.25 4.35
N LEU A 272 13.43 -0.94 3.71
CA LEU A 272 14.23 -1.92 2.97
C LEU A 272 15.24 -2.56 3.92
N LEU A 273 14.96 -3.80 4.30
CA LEU A 273 15.87 -4.61 5.11
C LEU A 273 16.88 -5.33 4.21
N PRO A 274 18.13 -5.55 4.66
CA PRO A 274 19.19 -6.09 3.82
C PRO A 274 18.96 -7.55 3.40
N PHE A 275 18.13 -8.28 4.14
CA PHE A 275 17.79 -9.69 3.90
C PHE A 275 16.39 -9.89 3.31
N LEU A 276 15.64 -8.81 3.03
CA LEU A 276 14.27 -8.89 2.51
C LEU A 276 14.08 -7.98 1.28
N PRO A 277 14.72 -8.32 0.13
CA PRO A 277 14.44 -7.63 -1.12
C PRO A 277 12.99 -7.90 -1.55
N MET A 278 12.24 -6.83 -1.84
CA MET A 278 10.83 -6.91 -2.22
C MET A 278 10.62 -6.82 -3.74
N SER A 279 11.70 -6.67 -4.50
CA SER A 279 11.77 -6.58 -5.96
C SER A 279 13.21 -6.84 -6.45
N PRO A 280 13.42 -7.14 -7.74
CA PRO A 280 14.76 -7.29 -8.30
C PRO A 280 15.64 -6.04 -8.14
N GLY A 281 15.06 -4.85 -8.31
CA GLY A 281 15.77 -3.58 -8.11
C GLY A 281 16.27 -3.37 -6.68
N ASP A 282 15.58 -3.93 -5.68
CA ASP A 282 15.95 -3.77 -4.28
C ASP A 282 17.33 -4.38 -3.95
N PHE A 283 17.78 -5.42 -4.65
CA PHE A 283 19.12 -6.00 -4.42
C PHE A 283 20.23 -4.97 -4.68
N LYS A 284 20.16 -4.29 -5.82
CA LYS A 284 21.12 -3.22 -6.16
C LYS A 284 21.05 -2.10 -5.13
N LEU A 285 19.84 -1.71 -4.72
CA LEU A 285 19.65 -0.65 -3.74
C LEU A 285 20.23 -1.03 -2.38
N ILE A 286 20.02 -2.26 -1.89
CA ILE A 286 20.60 -2.79 -0.65
C ILE A 286 22.13 -2.67 -0.71
N VAL A 287 22.78 -3.19 -1.75
CA VAL A 287 24.24 -3.12 -1.91
C VAL A 287 24.73 -1.67 -1.90
N THR A 288 24.04 -0.78 -2.64
CA THR A 288 24.39 0.65 -2.69
C THR A 288 24.18 1.35 -1.35
N GLY A 289 23.20 0.94 -0.56
CA GLY A 289 22.98 1.40 0.82
C GLY A 289 24.12 0.97 1.74
N LEU A 290 24.51 -0.30 1.69
CA LEU A 290 25.61 -0.86 2.46
C LEU A 290 26.93 -0.13 2.17
N MET A 291 27.23 0.16 0.90
CA MET A 291 28.40 0.95 0.50
C MET A 291 28.41 2.38 1.08
N ARG A 292 27.24 2.92 1.42
CA ARG A 292 27.09 4.24 2.08
C ARG A 292 27.01 4.15 3.60
N GLY A 293 27.16 2.95 4.18
CA GLY A 293 27.02 2.72 5.61
C GLY A 293 25.57 2.65 6.11
N SER A 294 24.58 2.54 5.23
CA SER A 294 23.17 2.39 5.59
C SER A 294 22.74 0.93 5.47
N LEU A 295 22.55 0.27 6.61
CA LEU A 295 22.05 -1.12 6.69
C LEU A 295 20.57 -1.22 6.34
N VAL A 296 19.80 -0.19 6.67
CA VAL A 296 18.35 -0.12 6.46
C VAL A 296 18.02 1.19 5.78
N GLN A 297 17.41 1.12 4.59
CA GLN A 297 17.03 2.31 3.82
C GLN A 297 15.55 2.61 4.01
N PHE A 298 15.24 3.85 4.37
CA PHE A 298 13.90 4.38 4.52
C PHE A 298 13.93 5.92 4.62
N ASP A 299 13.48 6.60 3.56
CA ASP A 299 13.18 8.05 3.48
C ASP A 299 14.24 9.05 3.97
N ARG A 300 15.52 8.67 4.06
CA ARG A 300 16.61 9.58 4.44
C ARG A 300 17.16 10.35 3.25
N GLY A 301 17.21 11.67 3.40
CA GLY A 301 17.93 12.56 2.49
C GLY A 301 19.37 12.86 2.95
N ASP A 302 20.13 13.61 2.16
CA ASP A 302 21.42 14.17 2.55
C ASP A 302 21.34 15.69 2.47
N THR A 303 21.15 16.35 3.62
CA THR A 303 21.02 17.81 3.71
C THR A 303 22.28 18.54 3.26
N LYS A 304 23.47 17.94 3.41
CA LYS A 304 24.73 18.54 2.93
C LYS A 304 24.76 18.56 1.41
N LYS A 305 24.31 17.47 0.78
CA LYS A 305 24.20 17.39 -0.68
C LYS A 305 23.13 18.34 -1.21
N LEU A 306 21.99 18.46 -0.53
CA LEU A 306 20.96 19.45 -0.85
C LEU A 306 21.50 20.87 -0.79
N LYS A 307 22.25 21.22 0.26
CA LYS A 307 22.93 22.53 0.39
C LYS A 307 23.86 22.81 -0.78
N HIS A 308 24.66 21.82 -1.18
CA HIS A 308 25.54 21.95 -2.33
C HIS A 308 24.75 22.16 -3.63
N PHE A 309 23.68 21.40 -3.83
CA PHE A 309 22.80 21.52 -4.99
C PHE A 309 22.11 22.89 -5.07
N ILE A 310 21.56 23.39 -3.96
CA ILE A 310 20.97 24.73 -3.86
C ILE A 310 22.00 25.79 -4.20
N LYS A 311 23.24 25.67 -3.69
CA LYS A 311 24.32 26.61 -4.01
C LYS A 311 24.67 26.61 -5.51
N ALA A 312 24.71 25.44 -6.14
CA ALA A 312 24.98 25.32 -7.57
C ALA A 312 23.84 25.89 -8.45
N HIS A 313 22.61 25.90 -7.95
CA HIS A 313 21.40 26.35 -8.67
C HIS A 313 20.71 27.54 -7.97
N LYS A 314 21.50 28.47 -7.42
CA LYS A 314 21.02 29.53 -6.51
C LYS A 314 19.80 30.30 -7.04
N ASN A 315 19.78 30.64 -8.32
CA ASN A 315 18.69 31.41 -8.94
C ASN A 315 17.34 30.69 -8.83
N GLN A 316 17.33 29.37 -9.02
CA GLN A 316 16.13 28.53 -8.99
C GLN A 316 15.60 28.28 -7.56
N PHE A 317 16.43 28.49 -6.53
CA PHE A 317 16.10 28.26 -5.12
C PHE A 317 16.03 29.55 -4.30
N THR A 318 15.79 30.69 -4.96
CA THR A 318 15.65 31.97 -4.27
C THR A 318 14.51 31.91 -3.25
N GLY A 319 14.77 32.35 -2.01
CA GLY A 319 13.76 32.41 -0.95
C GLY A 319 13.53 31.09 -0.20
N THR A 320 14.36 30.07 -0.39
CA THR A 320 14.21 28.78 0.31
C THR A 320 15.04 28.65 1.60
N ASP A 321 15.76 29.70 2.01
CA ASP A 321 16.71 29.63 3.13
C ASP A 321 16.03 29.21 4.45
N LYS A 322 14.92 29.87 4.82
CA LYS A 322 14.13 29.51 6.01
C LYS A 322 13.56 28.09 5.94
N MET A 323 13.13 27.67 4.75
CA MET A 323 12.60 26.33 4.52
C MET A 323 13.68 25.26 4.69
N LEU A 324 14.93 25.60 4.33
CA LEU A 324 16.08 24.72 4.49
C LEU A 324 16.45 24.59 5.97
N GLU A 325 16.48 25.70 6.71
CA GLU A 325 16.70 25.68 8.17
C GLU A 325 15.63 24.83 8.89
N GLU A 326 14.37 24.99 8.49
CA GLU A 326 13.26 24.18 9.01
C GLU A 326 13.46 22.70 8.69
N LEU A 327 13.85 22.36 7.46
CA LEU A 327 14.11 20.98 7.05
C LEU A 327 15.22 20.35 7.89
N GLU A 328 16.32 21.05 8.10
CA GLU A 328 17.44 20.55 8.90
C GLU A 328 17.02 20.31 10.36
N SER A 329 16.24 21.22 10.94
CA SER A 329 15.70 21.05 12.28
C SER A 329 14.77 19.84 12.39
N ALA A 330 13.81 19.72 11.46
CA ALA A 330 12.85 18.62 11.41
C ALA A 330 13.55 17.27 11.18
N GLU A 331 14.55 17.21 10.29
CA GLU A 331 15.37 16.01 10.08
C GLU A 331 16.16 15.62 11.32
N GLN A 332 16.75 16.60 12.02
CA GLN A 332 17.50 16.32 13.23
C GLN A 332 16.59 15.74 14.33
N THR A 333 15.39 16.29 14.52
CA THR A 333 14.40 15.73 15.45
C THR A 333 13.96 14.33 15.01
N TYR A 334 13.65 14.15 13.72
CA TYR A 334 13.24 12.86 13.17
C TYR A 334 14.32 11.78 13.35
N ARG A 335 15.57 12.02 12.93
CA ARG A 335 16.64 11.02 13.01
C ARG A 335 17.01 10.62 14.44
N ASN A 336 16.85 11.53 15.39
CA ASN A 336 17.10 11.27 16.81
C ASN A 336 15.83 10.83 17.58
N SER A 337 14.72 10.54 16.89
CA SER A 337 13.44 10.14 17.51
C SER A 337 13.33 8.65 17.82
N VAL A 338 14.23 7.83 17.27
CA VAL A 338 14.25 6.37 17.39
C VAL A 338 15.65 5.87 17.76
N PRO A 339 15.77 4.67 18.36
CA PRO A 339 17.07 4.12 18.69
C PRO A 339 17.97 3.98 17.47
N ASP A 340 17.44 3.44 16.36
CA ASP A 340 18.17 3.23 15.11
C ASP A 340 19.62 2.80 15.36
N ILE A 341 19.78 1.59 15.90
CA ILE A 341 21.07 1.05 16.32
C ILE A 341 22.08 1.08 15.17
N THR A 342 21.58 0.96 13.94
CA THR A 342 22.39 0.94 12.72
C THR A 342 23.08 2.27 12.38
N HIS A 343 22.63 3.40 12.93
CA HIS A 343 23.27 4.70 12.68
C HIS A 343 23.70 5.42 13.96
N ASN A 344 23.01 5.21 15.09
CA ASN A 344 23.37 5.85 16.34
C ASN A 344 24.49 5.11 17.08
N HIS A 345 24.60 3.78 16.92
CA HIS A 345 25.65 2.95 17.52
C HIS A 345 25.95 3.32 19.00
N ILE A 346 27.20 3.71 19.29
CA ILE A 346 27.70 4.03 20.64
C ILE A 346 27.03 5.29 21.22
N ARG A 347 26.47 6.20 20.38
CA ARG A 347 25.76 7.41 20.87
C ARG A 347 24.60 7.05 21.79
N LEU A 348 23.99 5.87 21.63
CA LEU A 348 22.93 5.39 22.51
C LEU A 348 23.40 5.16 23.95
N LEU A 349 24.69 4.98 24.19
CA LEU A 349 25.23 4.73 25.52
C LEU A 349 25.52 6.02 26.30
N TYR A 350 25.78 7.13 25.63
CA TYR A 350 26.30 8.34 26.29
C TYR A 350 25.63 9.65 25.89
N SER A 351 24.84 9.73 24.81
CA SER A 351 24.31 11.01 24.31
C SER A 351 23.00 11.41 25.04
N PRO A 352 23.04 12.38 25.97
CA PRO A 352 21.83 12.80 26.70
C PRO A 352 20.84 13.51 25.78
N THR A 353 21.32 14.22 24.76
CA THR A 353 20.50 14.93 23.78
C THR A 353 19.70 13.95 22.90
N LEU A 354 20.31 12.84 22.49
CA LEU A 354 19.63 11.76 21.79
C LEU A 354 18.52 11.16 22.64
N TRP A 355 18.81 10.76 23.89
CA TRP A 355 17.80 10.22 24.80
C TRP A 355 16.66 11.19 25.08
N SER A 356 16.97 12.46 25.34
CA SER A 356 15.95 13.49 25.53
C SER A 356 15.03 13.61 24.32
N THR A 357 15.59 13.60 23.11
CA THR A 357 14.83 13.70 21.85
C THR A 357 13.98 12.45 21.62
N MET A 358 14.52 11.25 21.84
CA MET A 358 13.79 9.99 21.71
C MET A 358 12.59 9.94 22.67
N LEU A 359 12.77 10.31 23.94
CA LEU A 359 11.70 10.27 24.94
C LEU A 359 10.61 11.31 24.64
N LYS A 360 10.99 12.55 24.29
CA LYS A 360 10.03 13.58 23.87
C LYS A 360 9.23 13.15 22.62
N SER A 361 9.91 12.54 21.65
CA SER A 361 9.28 12.03 20.43
C SER A 361 8.36 10.85 20.73
N ALA A 362 8.73 9.97 21.66
CA ALA A 362 7.88 8.86 22.10
C ALA A 362 6.58 9.36 22.75
N ILE A 363 6.67 10.35 23.64
CA ILE A 363 5.49 10.98 24.26
C ILE A 363 4.58 11.61 23.19
N THR A 364 5.17 12.36 22.26
CA THR A 364 4.44 12.96 21.13
C THR A 364 3.73 11.88 20.31
N GLY A 365 4.43 10.79 19.99
CA GLY A 365 3.85 9.67 19.25
C GLY A 365 2.75 8.92 20.01
N TRP A 366 2.82 8.84 21.34
CA TRP A 366 1.73 8.31 22.15
C TRP A 366 0.52 9.23 22.15
N ARG A 367 0.73 10.56 22.16
CA ARG A 367 -0.36 11.54 22.05
C ARG A 367 -1.05 11.46 20.69
N VAL A 368 -0.27 11.43 19.60
CA VAL A 368 -0.77 11.27 18.22
C VAL A 368 -1.58 9.99 18.08
N LYS A 369 -1.08 8.85 18.62
CA LYS A 369 -1.82 7.57 18.62
C LYS A 369 -3.03 7.54 19.55
N ASN A 370 -3.35 8.64 20.21
CA ASN A 370 -4.41 8.77 21.21
C ASN A 370 -4.26 7.74 22.36
N LEU A 371 -3.02 7.35 22.69
CA LEU A 371 -2.71 6.45 23.80
C LEU A 371 -2.65 7.17 25.14
N ILE A 372 -2.38 8.48 25.13
CA ILE A 372 -2.33 9.33 26.32
C ILE A 372 -3.18 10.58 26.10
N ASN A 373 -3.82 11.08 27.15
CA ASN A 373 -4.47 12.39 27.15
C ASN A 373 -3.47 13.51 27.49
N ARG A 374 -3.93 14.77 27.44
CA ARG A 374 -3.09 15.96 27.73
C ARG A 374 -2.48 15.93 29.13
N ARG A 375 -3.29 15.64 30.17
CA ARG A 375 -2.79 15.53 31.55
C ARG A 375 -1.70 14.47 31.71
N CYS A 376 -1.85 13.30 31.09
CA CYS A 376 -0.85 12.24 31.15
C CYS A 376 0.41 12.63 30.35
N GLN A 377 0.25 13.31 29.21
CA GLN A 377 1.37 13.88 28.47
C GLN A 377 2.20 14.83 29.36
N ASP A 378 1.56 15.78 30.04
CA ASP A 378 2.25 16.74 30.91
C ASP A 378 3.00 16.03 32.06
N GLN A 379 2.38 15.01 32.66
CA GLN A 379 3.01 14.19 33.71
C GLN A 379 4.25 13.44 33.21
N LEU A 380 4.18 12.84 32.01
CA LEU A 380 5.30 12.11 31.43
C LEU A 380 6.42 13.07 31.01
N GLN A 381 6.09 14.23 30.44
CA GLN A 381 7.09 15.24 30.05
C GLN A 381 7.90 15.76 31.24
N ASN A 382 7.26 15.88 32.42
CA ASN A 382 7.93 16.36 33.63
C ASN A 382 8.68 15.25 34.39
N ASN A 383 8.53 13.98 34.03
CA ASN A 383 9.15 12.85 34.76
C ASN A 383 9.69 11.77 33.82
N THR A 384 11.01 11.76 33.67
CA THR A 384 11.75 10.79 32.84
C THR A 384 11.56 9.34 33.31
N VAL A 385 11.50 9.09 34.63
CA VAL A 385 11.33 7.73 35.17
C VAL A 385 9.96 7.18 34.80
N LEU A 386 8.90 7.97 34.96
CA LEU A 386 7.56 7.57 34.54
C LEU A 386 7.49 7.33 33.02
N THR A 387 8.17 8.15 32.22
CA THR A 387 8.27 7.96 30.78
C THR A 387 8.95 6.64 30.41
N LEU A 388 10.06 6.30 31.08
CA LEU A 388 10.75 5.03 30.88
C LEU A 388 9.89 3.84 31.30
N LEU A 389 9.20 3.92 32.44
CA LEU A 389 8.25 2.88 32.86
C LEU A 389 7.12 2.70 31.85
N PHE A 390 6.55 3.79 31.33
CA PHE A 390 5.51 3.75 30.29
C PHE A 390 6.04 3.12 28.99
N LEU A 391 7.30 3.42 28.62
CA LEU A 391 7.97 2.81 27.47
C LEU A 391 8.18 1.30 27.67
N LEU A 392 8.70 0.89 28.84
CA LEU A 392 8.98 -0.52 29.19
C LEU A 392 7.71 -1.37 29.21
N LEU A 393 6.61 -0.86 29.78
CA LEU A 393 5.30 -1.50 29.68
C LEU A 393 4.93 -1.78 28.22
N GLY A 394 5.38 -0.93 27.30
CA GLY A 394 5.12 -1.09 25.89
C GLY A 394 5.87 -2.19 25.17
N LEU A 395 6.95 -2.69 25.76
CA LEU A 395 7.74 -3.82 25.25
C LEU A 395 7.10 -5.16 25.56
N ILE A 396 6.22 -5.24 26.58
CA ILE A 396 5.48 -6.45 26.92
C ILE A 396 4.45 -6.74 25.82
N PRO A 397 4.57 -7.86 25.09
CA PRO A 397 3.64 -8.21 24.03
C PRO A 397 2.20 -8.32 24.55
N LEU A 398 1.23 -7.81 23.78
CA LEU A 398 -0.22 -7.85 24.03
C LEU A 398 -0.67 -7.08 25.30
N ILE A 399 -0.25 -7.54 26.48
CA ILE A 399 -0.63 -7.05 27.80
C ILE A 399 -0.14 -5.62 28.03
N GLY A 400 1.06 -5.31 27.55
CA GLY A 400 1.64 -3.96 27.64
C GLY A 400 0.78 -2.86 27.01
N ARG A 401 0.10 -3.18 25.91
CA ARG A 401 -0.82 -2.24 25.26
C ARG A 401 -2.08 -1.99 26.09
N PHE A 402 -2.57 -3.01 26.80
CA PHE A 402 -3.73 -2.90 27.67
C PHE A 402 -3.43 -1.97 28.86
N PHE A 403 -2.33 -2.20 29.59
CA PHE A 403 -1.95 -1.35 30.72
C PHE A 403 -1.64 0.09 30.31
N ARG A 404 -0.95 0.30 29.17
CA ARG A 404 -0.71 1.66 28.66
C ARG A 404 -1.99 2.41 28.33
N ARG A 405 -3.02 1.73 27.80
CA ARG A 405 -4.32 2.36 27.53
C ARG A 405 -5.04 2.75 28.81
N ILE A 406 -5.05 1.86 29.80
CA ILE A 406 -5.63 2.15 31.11
C ILE A 406 -4.88 3.33 31.73
N TRP A 407 -3.55 3.30 31.78
CA TRP A 407 -2.77 4.40 32.35
C TRP A 407 -2.94 5.71 31.55
N GLY A 408 -2.80 5.69 30.23
CA GLY A 408 -2.76 6.92 29.45
C GLY A 408 -4.11 7.61 29.24
N GLN A 409 -5.22 6.86 29.26
CA GLN A 409 -6.53 7.38 28.85
C GLN A 409 -7.63 7.09 29.90
N PRO A 410 -8.22 8.13 30.51
CA PRO A 410 -9.25 7.96 31.54
C PRO A 410 -10.47 7.17 31.06
N PHE A 411 -10.92 7.41 29.83
CA PHE A 411 -12.12 6.77 29.31
C PHE A 411 -11.97 5.24 29.16
N TRP A 412 -10.75 4.74 28.89
CA TRP A 412 -10.49 3.30 28.85
C TRP A 412 -10.57 2.68 30.25
N ARG A 413 -10.14 3.41 31.31
CA ARG A 413 -10.29 2.95 32.70
C ARG A 413 -11.76 2.76 33.05
N THR A 414 -12.57 3.78 32.77
CA THR A 414 -14.02 3.74 33.02
C THR A 414 -14.67 2.63 32.19
N HIS A 415 -14.32 2.52 30.90
CA HIS A 415 -14.86 1.48 30.01
C HIS A 415 -14.60 0.07 30.54
N TYR A 416 -13.36 -0.26 30.92
CA TYR A 416 -13.04 -1.60 31.44
C TYR A 416 -13.63 -1.85 32.82
N ARG A 417 -13.69 -0.84 33.70
CA ARG A 417 -14.39 -0.95 34.98
C ARG A 417 -15.86 -1.31 34.77
N MET A 418 -16.57 -0.57 33.91
CA MET A 418 -17.99 -0.80 33.63
C MET A 418 -18.27 -2.16 32.98
N ILE A 419 -17.35 -2.66 32.14
CA ILE A 419 -17.42 -4.03 31.59
C ILE A 419 -17.42 -5.09 32.70
N LEU A 420 -16.60 -4.89 33.74
CA LEU A 420 -16.46 -5.85 34.84
C LEU A 420 -17.56 -5.72 35.89
N THR A 421 -18.10 -4.51 36.10
CA THR A 421 -19.06 -4.24 37.19
C THR A 421 -20.53 -4.22 36.75
N HIS A 422 -20.83 -4.00 35.46
CA HIS A 422 -22.21 -3.91 34.96
C HIS A 422 -22.47 -4.84 33.77
N THR A 423 -23.31 -5.86 33.99
CA THR A 423 -23.71 -6.83 32.95
C THR A 423 -24.42 -6.17 31.76
N GLY A 424 -25.24 -5.15 32.00
CA GLY A 424 -25.87 -4.36 30.93
C GLY A 424 -24.85 -3.66 30.05
N TYR A 425 -23.81 -3.06 30.65
CA TYR A 425 -22.74 -2.40 29.92
C TYR A 425 -21.88 -3.41 29.14
N LEU A 426 -21.57 -4.57 29.73
CA LEU A 426 -20.89 -5.67 29.03
C LEU A 426 -21.63 -6.08 27.75
N ARG A 427 -22.96 -6.25 27.81
CA ARG A 427 -23.79 -6.57 26.63
C ARG A 427 -23.71 -5.46 25.57
N ARG A 428 -23.80 -4.18 25.97
CA ARG A 428 -23.63 -3.05 25.05
C ARG A 428 -22.23 -3.03 24.43
N ALA A 429 -21.18 -3.31 25.21
CA ALA A 429 -19.81 -3.36 24.74
C ALA A 429 -19.55 -4.49 23.74
N ILE A 430 -20.13 -5.68 23.97
CA ILE A 430 -20.09 -6.81 23.01
C ILE A 430 -20.83 -6.44 21.73
N ARG A 431 -22.04 -5.86 21.83
CA ARG A 431 -22.81 -5.40 20.67
C ARG A 431 -22.04 -4.37 19.84
N ALA A 432 -21.44 -3.38 20.50
CA ALA A 432 -20.58 -2.39 19.85
C ALA A 432 -19.40 -3.03 19.13
N LYS A 433 -18.81 -4.10 19.70
CA LYS A 433 -17.70 -4.78 19.05
C LYS A 433 -18.13 -5.52 17.79
N PHE A 434 -19.32 -6.10 17.79
CA PHE A 434 -19.90 -6.71 16.61
C PHE A 434 -20.26 -5.68 15.53
N ILE A 435 -20.78 -4.51 15.91
CA ILE A 435 -21.05 -3.42 14.95
C ILE A 435 -19.76 -2.99 14.24
N GLU A 436 -18.66 -2.74 14.98
CA GLU A 436 -17.37 -2.42 14.37
C GLU A 436 -16.88 -3.50 13.39
N LYS A 437 -17.10 -4.77 13.73
CA LYS A 437 -16.72 -5.90 12.87
C LYS A 437 -17.60 -6.01 11.64
N LEU A 438 -18.89 -5.77 11.79
CA LEU A 438 -19.85 -5.77 10.70
C LEU A 438 -19.55 -4.65 9.70
N ILE A 439 -19.22 -3.45 10.16
CA ILE A 439 -18.72 -2.36 9.32
C ILE A 439 -17.49 -2.80 8.52
N SER A 440 -16.51 -3.41 9.19
CA SER A 440 -15.29 -3.91 8.53
C SER A 440 -15.59 -5.02 7.50
N TRP A 441 -16.56 -5.90 7.79
CA TRP A 441 -16.99 -6.95 6.87
C TRP A 441 -17.71 -6.40 5.64
N HIS A 442 -18.66 -5.49 5.86
CA HIS A 442 -19.42 -4.82 4.82
C HIS A 442 -18.48 -4.06 3.86
N ARG A 443 -17.56 -3.24 4.39
CA ARG A 443 -16.53 -2.55 3.60
C ARG A 443 -15.61 -3.48 2.80
N ALA A 444 -15.35 -4.68 3.32
CA ALA A 444 -14.51 -5.67 2.66
C ALA A 444 -15.29 -6.53 1.65
N GLY A 445 -16.55 -6.20 1.38
CA GLY A 445 -17.44 -6.97 0.51
C GLY A 445 -17.71 -8.39 1.03
N ARG A 446 -17.56 -8.63 2.34
CA ARG A 446 -17.80 -9.95 2.96
C ARG A 446 -19.27 -10.24 3.18
N VAL A 447 -20.07 -9.19 3.29
CA VAL A 447 -21.50 -9.21 3.58
C VAL A 447 -22.13 -8.07 2.78
N ASP A 448 -23.21 -8.36 2.05
CA ASP A 448 -23.96 -7.37 1.28
C ASP A 448 -24.87 -6.50 2.17
N ASP A 449 -25.38 -5.40 1.63
CA ASP A 449 -26.15 -4.37 2.35
C ASP A 449 -27.30 -4.96 3.20
N ASP A 450 -28.21 -5.71 2.59
CA ASP A 450 -29.39 -6.30 3.26
C ASP A 450 -29.00 -7.29 4.37
N LYS A 451 -27.94 -8.07 4.12
CA LYS A 451 -27.42 -9.02 5.11
C LYS A 451 -26.76 -8.29 6.26
N ALA A 452 -26.06 -7.20 5.99
CA ALA A 452 -25.46 -6.38 7.05
C ALA A 452 -26.54 -5.82 7.97
N LEU A 453 -27.62 -5.25 7.42
CA LEU A 453 -28.76 -4.78 8.20
C LEU A 453 -29.46 -5.91 8.99
N THR A 454 -29.59 -7.08 8.39
CA THR A 454 -30.18 -8.26 9.06
C THR A 454 -29.32 -8.74 10.23
N ILE A 455 -27.99 -8.80 10.05
CA ILE A 455 -27.04 -9.18 11.11
C ILE A 455 -27.01 -8.13 12.21
N ALA A 456 -27.13 -6.84 11.88
CA ALA A 456 -27.21 -5.76 12.86
C ALA A 456 -28.42 -5.91 13.78
N LYS A 457 -29.58 -6.30 13.23
CA LYS A 457 -30.81 -6.58 13.99
C LYS A 457 -30.69 -7.86 14.82
N GLN A 458 -30.01 -8.88 14.30
CA GLN A 458 -29.85 -10.19 14.94
C GLN A 458 -28.38 -10.50 15.25
N ILE A 459 -27.84 -9.84 16.28
CA ILE A 459 -26.42 -9.84 16.64
C ILE A 459 -25.84 -11.26 16.84
N TRP A 460 -26.66 -12.24 17.22
CA TRP A 460 -26.20 -13.62 17.42
C TRP A 460 -25.67 -14.22 16.11
N ARG A 461 -26.14 -13.78 14.94
CA ARG A 461 -25.61 -14.23 13.64
C ARG A 461 -24.14 -13.87 13.45
N CYS A 462 -23.64 -12.83 14.13
CA CYS A 462 -22.21 -12.50 14.13
C CYS A 462 -21.35 -13.63 14.70
N SER A 463 -21.87 -14.49 15.58
CA SER A 463 -21.09 -15.55 16.20
C SER A 463 -20.66 -16.62 15.18
N TYR A 464 -21.46 -16.86 14.14
CA TYR A 464 -21.11 -17.76 13.04
C TYR A 464 -20.10 -17.13 12.06
N HIS A 465 -20.28 -15.84 11.73
CA HIS A 465 -19.36 -15.12 10.84
C HIS A 465 -17.98 -14.88 11.48
N TRP A 466 -17.92 -14.72 12.79
CA TRP A 466 -16.68 -14.31 13.46
C TRP A 466 -15.53 -15.32 13.33
N PRO A 467 -15.69 -16.62 13.60
CA PRO A 467 -14.65 -17.62 13.34
C PRO A 467 -14.21 -17.65 11.87
N MET A 468 -15.16 -17.51 10.94
CA MET A 468 -14.89 -17.52 9.50
C MET A 468 -14.20 -16.25 9.00
N SER A 469 -14.24 -15.16 9.76
CA SER A 469 -13.64 -13.88 9.36
C SER A 469 -12.12 -13.90 9.27
N ILE A 470 -11.46 -14.94 9.80
CA ILE A 470 -10.03 -15.21 9.63
C ILE A 470 -9.69 -15.51 8.16
N LEU A 471 -10.63 -16.10 7.42
CA LEU A 471 -10.46 -16.44 6.01
C LEU A 471 -10.44 -15.16 5.14
N PRO A 472 -9.81 -15.22 3.95
CA PRO A 472 -9.92 -14.17 2.94
C PRO A 472 -11.37 -13.81 2.64
N ALA A 473 -11.64 -12.54 2.32
CA ALA A 473 -13.00 -12.02 2.16
C ALA A 473 -13.85 -12.83 1.17
N GLY A 474 -13.27 -13.22 0.03
CA GLY A 474 -13.95 -14.05 -0.96
C GLY A 474 -14.35 -15.44 -0.44
N ILE A 475 -13.46 -16.12 0.30
CA ILE A 475 -13.75 -17.44 0.89
C ILE A 475 -14.82 -17.31 1.98
N HIS A 476 -14.69 -16.28 2.83
CA HIS A 476 -15.71 -15.99 3.83
C HIS A 476 -17.09 -15.76 3.19
N LYS A 477 -17.17 -14.98 2.11
CA LYS A 477 -18.44 -14.75 1.40
C LYS A 477 -18.97 -16.05 0.78
N ILE A 478 -18.12 -16.87 0.14
CA ILE A 478 -18.53 -18.18 -0.41
C ILE A 478 -19.13 -19.10 0.67
N LEU A 479 -18.54 -19.13 1.88
CA LEU A 479 -19.05 -19.99 2.95
C LEU A 479 -20.33 -19.46 3.63
N THR A 480 -20.57 -18.15 3.53
CA THR A 480 -21.67 -17.48 4.25
C THR A 480 -22.80 -17.03 3.33
N ASP A 481 -22.62 -17.12 2.01
CA ASP A 481 -23.55 -16.69 0.98
C ASP A 481 -23.67 -17.72 -0.13
N TRP A 482 -24.70 -18.56 -0.05
CA TRP A 482 -24.91 -19.63 -1.03
C TRP A 482 -25.18 -19.15 -2.46
N PRO A 483 -26.07 -18.16 -2.70
CA PRO A 483 -26.22 -17.56 -4.03
C PRO A 483 -24.89 -17.09 -4.65
N TYR A 484 -24.09 -16.35 -3.89
CA TYR A 484 -22.77 -15.89 -4.33
C TYR A 484 -21.80 -17.05 -4.56
N ALA A 485 -21.83 -18.07 -3.69
CA ALA A 485 -21.01 -19.27 -3.82
C ALA A 485 -21.30 -20.01 -5.13
N LYS A 486 -22.58 -20.18 -5.49
CA LYS A 486 -23.00 -20.86 -6.71
C LYS A 486 -22.46 -20.14 -7.95
N GLU A 487 -22.57 -18.83 -8.01
CA GLU A 487 -22.07 -18.01 -9.11
C GLU A 487 -20.53 -18.05 -9.21
N ARG A 488 -19.83 -17.91 -8.07
CA ARG A 488 -18.37 -17.94 -8.05
C ARG A 488 -17.79 -19.33 -8.32
N LEU A 489 -18.45 -20.39 -7.90
CA LEU A 489 -18.03 -21.76 -8.23
C LEU A 489 -18.20 -22.02 -9.72
N ASP A 490 -19.28 -21.55 -10.36
CA ASP A 490 -19.41 -21.58 -11.83
C ASP A 490 -18.29 -20.79 -12.50
N TYR A 491 -18.00 -19.58 -12.01
CA TYR A 491 -16.95 -18.72 -12.55
C TYR A 491 -15.53 -19.32 -12.40
N TYR A 492 -15.17 -19.88 -11.25
CA TYR A 492 -13.79 -20.36 -11.02
C TYR A 492 -13.56 -21.79 -11.50
N LEU A 493 -14.58 -22.67 -11.47
CA LEU A 493 -14.40 -24.08 -11.82
C LEU A 493 -14.89 -24.40 -13.23
N LEU A 494 -16.02 -23.83 -13.65
CA LEU A 494 -16.65 -24.18 -14.93
C LEU A 494 -16.23 -23.23 -16.05
N ARG A 495 -16.04 -21.93 -15.79
CA ARG A 495 -15.64 -20.95 -16.81
C ARG A 495 -14.27 -21.25 -17.45
N PRO A 496 -13.19 -21.62 -16.73
CA PRO A 496 -11.92 -21.95 -17.38
C PRO A 496 -12.02 -23.17 -18.30
N VAL A 497 -12.84 -24.16 -17.93
CA VAL A 497 -13.13 -25.34 -18.75
C VAL A 497 -13.93 -24.92 -19.99
N ARG A 498 -14.99 -24.12 -19.83
CA ARG A 498 -15.76 -23.57 -20.96
C ARG A 498 -14.89 -22.72 -21.89
N LEU A 499 -14.00 -21.89 -21.35
CA LEU A 499 -13.03 -21.08 -22.12
C LEU A 499 -12.03 -21.96 -22.89
N TYR A 500 -11.70 -23.16 -22.39
CA TYR A 500 -10.84 -24.08 -23.14
C TYR A 500 -11.56 -24.65 -24.38
N PHE A 501 -12.83 -25.01 -24.25
CA PHE A 501 -13.59 -25.69 -25.32
C PHE A 501 -14.39 -24.76 -26.26
N ASN A 502 -14.83 -23.59 -25.80
CA ASN A 502 -15.68 -22.69 -26.57
C ASN A 502 -14.87 -21.50 -27.11
N ASN A 503 -14.84 -21.34 -28.44
CA ASN A 503 -14.12 -20.25 -29.11
C ASN A 503 -14.82 -18.89 -28.92
N ASP A 504 -16.11 -18.84 -29.21
CA ASP A 504 -16.93 -17.63 -29.11
C ASP A 504 -16.89 -17.05 -27.69
N LEU A 505 -16.86 -17.90 -26.67
CA LEU A 505 -16.75 -17.47 -25.27
C LEU A 505 -15.40 -16.82 -24.96
N ARG A 506 -14.30 -17.28 -25.59
CA ARG A 506 -12.97 -16.65 -25.42
C ARG A 506 -12.91 -15.30 -26.11
N GLU A 507 -13.44 -15.22 -27.32
CA GLU A 507 -13.52 -13.97 -28.07
C GLU A 507 -14.37 -12.95 -27.32
N GLN A 508 -15.55 -13.34 -26.86
CA GLN A 508 -16.39 -12.47 -26.04
C GLN A 508 -15.67 -12.03 -24.77
N TRP A 509 -14.96 -12.94 -24.09
CA TRP A 509 -14.22 -12.58 -22.89
C TRP A 509 -13.12 -11.55 -23.16
N LEU A 510 -12.39 -11.65 -24.28
CA LEU A 510 -11.42 -10.62 -24.68
C LEU A 510 -12.10 -9.30 -25.07
N ARG A 511 -13.23 -9.35 -25.80
CA ARG A 511 -14.01 -8.15 -26.13
C ARG A 511 -14.47 -7.42 -24.87
N ASP A 512 -14.94 -8.15 -23.87
CA ASP A 512 -15.32 -7.59 -22.57
C ASP A 512 -14.11 -6.94 -21.88
N MET A 513 -12.94 -7.59 -21.89
CA MET A 513 -11.71 -7.03 -21.32
C MET A 513 -11.22 -5.76 -22.04
N VAL A 514 -11.30 -5.71 -23.37
CA VAL A 514 -10.97 -4.52 -24.17
C VAL A 514 -11.95 -3.40 -23.86
N THR A 515 -13.25 -3.71 -23.80
CA THR A 515 -14.31 -2.75 -23.45
C THR A 515 -14.09 -2.19 -22.04
N GLU A 516 -13.78 -3.05 -21.06
CA GLU A 516 -13.43 -2.64 -19.70
C GLU A 516 -12.17 -1.76 -19.70
N GLY A 517 -11.17 -2.08 -20.51
CA GLY A 517 -9.96 -1.28 -20.71
C GLY A 517 -10.27 0.12 -21.26
N GLN A 518 -11.17 0.23 -22.24
CA GLN A 518 -11.63 1.50 -22.81
C GLN A 518 -12.43 2.32 -21.77
N GLN A 519 -13.36 1.69 -21.05
CA GLN A 519 -14.12 2.34 -19.97
C GLN A 519 -13.21 2.87 -18.85
N LYS A 520 -12.10 2.18 -18.59
CA LYS A 520 -11.07 2.61 -17.61
C LYS A 520 -10.03 3.57 -18.20
N HIS A 521 -10.18 3.99 -19.46
CA HIS A 521 -9.23 4.83 -20.19
C HIS A 521 -7.80 4.26 -20.25
N LEU A 522 -7.66 2.94 -20.15
CA LEU A 522 -6.39 2.21 -20.30
C LEU A 522 -6.02 2.00 -21.77
N LEU A 523 -7.01 1.94 -22.65
CA LEU A 523 -6.86 1.79 -24.10
C LEU A 523 -7.53 2.96 -24.81
N ASN A 524 -6.91 3.47 -25.86
CA ASN A 524 -7.58 4.37 -26.80
C ASN A 524 -8.39 3.53 -27.82
N ASN A 525 -9.15 4.21 -28.69
CA ASN A 525 -9.99 3.52 -29.68
C ASN A 525 -9.18 2.85 -30.80
N GLU A 526 -8.01 3.40 -31.14
CA GLU A 526 -7.14 2.87 -32.19
C GLU A 526 -6.50 1.55 -31.74
N ASP A 527 -5.81 1.55 -30.59
CA ASP A 527 -5.22 0.37 -29.95
C ASP A 527 -6.27 -0.71 -29.68
N ALA A 528 -7.45 -0.32 -29.17
CA ALA A 528 -8.56 -1.25 -29.01
C ALA A 528 -8.99 -1.87 -30.35
N GLY A 529 -9.09 -1.06 -31.42
CA GLY A 529 -9.39 -1.52 -32.76
C GLY A 529 -8.35 -2.51 -33.30
N VAL A 530 -7.06 -2.23 -33.10
CA VAL A 530 -5.97 -3.13 -33.50
C VAL A 530 -6.07 -4.45 -32.74
N ILE A 531 -6.21 -4.42 -31.41
CA ILE A 531 -6.39 -5.65 -30.60
C ILE A 531 -7.60 -6.46 -31.08
N LEU A 532 -8.74 -5.79 -31.31
CA LEU A 532 -9.97 -6.45 -31.76
C LEU A 532 -9.82 -7.05 -33.17
N SER A 533 -9.02 -6.44 -34.05
CA SER A 533 -8.77 -6.96 -35.41
C SER A 533 -7.90 -8.23 -35.42
N GLN A 534 -7.14 -8.46 -34.35
CA GLN A 534 -6.24 -9.61 -34.21
C GLN A 534 -6.88 -10.76 -33.41
N LEU A 535 -8.12 -10.63 -32.91
CA LEU A 535 -8.75 -11.65 -32.06
C LEU A 535 -8.85 -13.04 -32.71
N ASP A 536 -9.03 -13.07 -34.03
CA ASP A 536 -9.15 -14.29 -34.81
C ASP A 536 -7.79 -14.95 -35.09
N GLU A 537 -6.68 -14.31 -34.68
CA GLU A 537 -5.35 -14.85 -34.87
C GLU A 537 -5.19 -16.18 -34.11
N PRO A 538 -4.83 -17.28 -34.80
CA PRO A 538 -4.74 -18.59 -34.19
C PRO A 538 -3.79 -18.65 -32.99
N TYR A 539 -2.76 -17.80 -32.96
CA TYR A 539 -1.81 -17.71 -31.85
C TYR A 539 -2.46 -17.18 -30.58
N ILE A 540 -3.28 -16.12 -30.66
CA ILE A 540 -4.00 -15.55 -29.52
C ILE A 540 -4.95 -16.58 -28.90
N GLN A 541 -5.69 -17.31 -29.74
CA GLN A 541 -6.58 -18.39 -29.27
C GLN A 541 -5.81 -19.53 -28.57
N LYS A 542 -4.61 -19.88 -29.06
CA LYS A 542 -3.73 -20.87 -28.42
C LYS A 542 -3.18 -20.37 -27.09
N TYR A 543 -2.78 -19.11 -27.04
CA TYR A 543 -2.29 -18.45 -25.84
C TYR A 543 -3.37 -18.48 -24.74
N LEU A 544 -4.61 -18.11 -25.06
CA LEU A 544 -5.73 -18.12 -24.10
C LEU A 544 -6.05 -19.53 -23.59
N LYS A 545 -6.08 -20.54 -24.46
CA LYS A 545 -6.25 -21.95 -24.06
C LYS A 545 -5.16 -22.36 -23.08
N SER A 546 -3.92 -22.02 -23.40
CA SER A 546 -2.77 -22.40 -22.58
C SER A 546 -2.76 -21.67 -21.24
N LEU A 547 -3.15 -20.39 -21.20
CA LEU A 547 -3.38 -19.64 -19.97
C LEU A 547 -4.44 -20.31 -19.10
N ALA A 548 -5.58 -20.72 -19.68
CA ALA A 548 -6.64 -21.43 -18.96
C ALA A 548 -6.12 -22.75 -18.34
N VAL A 549 -5.36 -23.55 -19.09
CA VAL A 549 -4.72 -24.78 -18.59
C VAL A 549 -3.76 -24.47 -17.43
N HIS A 550 -2.99 -23.39 -17.54
CA HIS A 550 -2.05 -22.97 -16.49
C HIS A 550 -2.75 -22.51 -15.21
N VAL A 551 -3.92 -21.88 -15.33
CA VAL A 551 -4.76 -21.54 -14.18
C VAL A 551 -5.38 -22.80 -13.56
N CYS A 552 -5.91 -23.72 -14.36
CA CYS A 552 -6.49 -24.98 -13.89
C CYS A 552 -5.49 -25.89 -13.16
N THR A 553 -4.19 -25.74 -13.43
CA THR A 553 -3.11 -26.53 -12.83
C THR A 553 -2.55 -25.93 -11.53
N LEU A 554 -2.89 -24.67 -11.20
CA LEU A 554 -2.51 -24.04 -9.92
C LEU A 554 -2.87 -24.88 -8.67
N PRO A 555 -4.09 -25.44 -8.54
CA PRO A 555 -4.47 -26.22 -7.36
C PRO A 555 -3.87 -27.63 -7.32
N VAL A 556 -3.35 -28.16 -8.43
CA VAL A 556 -2.90 -29.56 -8.55
C VAL A 556 -1.86 -29.92 -7.49
N THR A 557 -0.87 -29.04 -7.27
CA THR A 557 0.15 -29.27 -6.23
C THR A 557 -0.46 -29.37 -4.84
N GLN A 558 -1.47 -28.54 -4.52
CA GLN A 558 -2.11 -28.57 -3.21
C GLN A 558 -2.92 -29.85 -3.04
N VAL A 559 -3.72 -30.21 -4.06
CA VAL A 559 -4.51 -31.45 -4.06
C VAL A 559 -3.62 -32.67 -3.89
N VAL A 560 -2.54 -32.80 -4.68
CA VAL A 560 -1.60 -33.92 -4.57
C VAL A 560 -0.92 -33.93 -3.20
N SER A 561 -0.46 -32.78 -2.68
CA SER A 561 0.20 -32.74 -1.36
C SER A 561 -0.71 -33.20 -0.23
N VAL A 562 -2.00 -32.82 -0.28
CA VAL A 562 -3.01 -33.22 0.72
C VAL A 562 -3.35 -34.70 0.58
N ILE A 563 -3.54 -35.20 -0.65
CA ILE A 563 -3.82 -36.62 -0.89
C ILE A 563 -2.66 -37.49 -0.43
N VAL A 564 -1.40 -37.12 -0.74
CA VAL A 564 -0.22 -37.86 -0.31
C VAL A 564 -0.08 -37.82 1.22
N ALA A 565 -0.34 -36.67 1.86
CA ALA A 565 -0.32 -36.58 3.32
C ALA A 565 -1.40 -37.46 3.97
N ILE A 566 -2.63 -37.46 3.44
CA ILE A 566 -3.73 -38.32 3.92
C ILE A 566 -3.39 -39.79 3.70
N ALA A 567 -2.95 -40.16 2.49
CA ALA A 567 -2.57 -41.53 2.16
C ALA A 567 -1.44 -42.03 3.08
N TYR A 568 -0.45 -41.19 3.37
CA TYR A 568 0.62 -41.52 4.31
C TYR A 568 0.07 -41.79 5.72
N VAL A 569 -0.81 -40.93 6.24
CA VAL A 569 -1.42 -41.11 7.56
C VAL A 569 -2.29 -42.37 7.62
N LEU A 570 -3.00 -42.70 6.54
CA LEU A 570 -3.85 -43.89 6.46
C LEU A 570 -3.04 -45.19 6.27
N ALA A 571 -1.95 -45.15 5.53
CA ALA A 571 -1.09 -46.30 5.26
C ALA A 571 -0.17 -46.70 6.43
N ASN A 572 -0.06 -45.86 7.46
CA ASN A 572 0.76 -46.11 8.65
C ASN A 572 -0.11 -46.16 9.93
N PRO A 573 -1.05 -47.13 10.05
CA PRO A 573 -1.95 -47.21 11.20
C PRO A 573 -1.23 -47.55 12.51
N ASP A 574 -0.08 -48.21 12.43
CA ASP A 574 0.72 -48.66 13.58
C ASP A 574 1.55 -47.54 14.22
N MET A 575 1.60 -46.35 13.60
CA MET A 575 2.33 -45.20 14.11
C MET A 575 1.46 -44.35 15.07
N PRO A 576 2.03 -43.79 16.16
CA PRO A 576 1.32 -42.82 16.99
C PRO A 576 0.74 -41.67 16.16
N ARG A 577 -0.55 -41.37 16.35
CA ARG A 577 -1.29 -40.39 15.53
C ARG A 577 -0.65 -39.01 15.50
N THR A 578 -0.07 -38.58 16.61
CA THR A 578 0.66 -37.31 16.71
C THR A 578 1.85 -37.24 15.76
N GLN A 579 2.62 -38.34 15.66
CA GLN A 579 3.77 -38.45 14.78
C GLN A 579 3.33 -38.56 13.31
N ALA A 580 2.31 -39.36 13.01
CA ALA A 580 1.76 -39.49 11.66
C ALA A 580 1.24 -38.14 11.12
N TYR A 581 0.51 -37.37 11.95
CA TYR A 581 0.07 -36.02 11.57
C TYR A 581 1.21 -35.03 11.42
N ALA A 582 2.25 -35.10 12.28
CA ALA A 582 3.43 -34.25 12.14
C ALA A 582 4.16 -34.49 10.81
N ILE A 583 4.31 -35.76 10.41
CA ILE A 583 4.90 -36.12 9.11
C ILE A 583 3.98 -35.70 7.96
N GLY A 584 2.66 -35.89 8.08
CA GLY A 584 1.69 -35.41 7.10
C GLY A 584 1.76 -33.90 6.88
N LEU A 585 1.88 -33.10 7.96
CA LEU A 585 2.11 -31.66 7.87
C LEU A 585 3.48 -31.34 7.25
N GLY A 586 4.51 -32.12 7.60
CA GLY A 586 5.84 -32.03 6.99
C GLY A 586 5.83 -32.25 5.48
N ILE A 587 5.04 -33.21 4.99
CA ILE A 587 4.84 -33.46 3.56
C ILE A 587 4.22 -32.22 2.90
N ILE A 588 3.14 -31.67 3.46
CA ILE A 588 2.50 -30.46 2.91
C ILE A 588 3.49 -29.29 2.86
N ALA A 589 4.27 -29.09 3.92
CA ALA A 589 5.28 -28.04 3.99
C ALA A 589 6.41 -28.25 2.98
N LEU A 590 6.87 -29.49 2.79
CA LEU A 590 7.88 -29.85 1.79
C LEU A 590 7.40 -29.48 0.39
N PHE A 591 6.19 -29.89 0.00
CA PHE A 591 5.58 -29.51 -1.27
C PHE A 591 5.42 -27.99 -1.43
N GLN A 592 5.41 -27.22 -0.33
CA GLN A 592 5.46 -25.76 -0.42
C GLN A 592 6.81 -25.27 -0.91
N VAL A 593 7.92 -25.79 -0.40
CA VAL A 593 9.27 -25.27 -0.69
C VAL A 593 9.92 -25.83 -1.96
N VAL A 594 9.46 -26.97 -2.49
CA VAL A 594 10.09 -27.55 -3.70
C VAL A 594 9.87 -26.63 -4.94
N PRO A 595 10.93 -26.32 -5.69
CA PRO A 595 10.84 -25.44 -6.87
C PRO A 595 10.06 -26.08 -8.04
N ILE A 596 10.07 -27.40 -8.12
CA ILE A 596 9.29 -28.20 -9.09
C ILE A 596 8.25 -28.98 -8.29
N SER A 597 6.99 -28.91 -8.73
CA SER A 597 5.85 -29.47 -8.02
C SER A 597 4.95 -30.23 -9.01
N PRO A 598 4.05 -31.11 -8.54
CA PRO A 598 3.14 -31.85 -9.42
C PRO A 598 2.38 -30.94 -10.39
N GLY A 599 1.85 -29.80 -9.94
CA GLY A 599 1.20 -28.82 -10.81
C GLY A 599 2.14 -28.20 -11.84
N SER A 600 3.39 -27.89 -11.48
CA SER A 600 4.36 -27.34 -12.44
C SER A 600 4.91 -28.40 -13.40
N LEU A 601 4.97 -29.67 -13.00
CA LEU A 601 5.23 -30.79 -13.91
C LEU A 601 4.10 -30.91 -14.94
N VAL A 602 2.84 -30.91 -14.52
CA VAL A 602 1.69 -30.97 -15.44
C VAL A 602 1.72 -29.80 -16.43
N ARG A 603 2.01 -28.58 -15.96
CA ARG A 603 2.18 -27.40 -16.84
C ARG A 603 3.34 -27.57 -17.82
N GLY A 604 4.52 -27.89 -17.32
CA GLY A 604 5.72 -28.04 -18.15
C GLY A 604 5.57 -29.13 -19.19
N LEU A 605 4.97 -30.27 -18.81
CA LEU A 605 4.65 -31.36 -19.73
C LEU A 605 3.59 -30.97 -20.77
N TYR A 606 2.59 -30.17 -20.39
CA TYR A 606 1.63 -29.61 -21.34
C TYR A 606 2.30 -28.71 -22.38
N VAL A 607 3.21 -27.81 -21.95
CA VAL A 607 3.96 -26.97 -22.89
C VAL A 607 4.89 -27.80 -23.77
N LEU A 608 5.58 -28.78 -23.20
CA LEU A 608 6.43 -29.70 -23.95
C LEU A 608 5.62 -30.47 -25.00
N TYR A 609 4.43 -30.93 -24.64
CA TYR A 609 3.48 -31.56 -25.57
C TYR A 609 3.12 -30.62 -26.72
N LEU A 610 2.82 -29.34 -26.46
CA LEU A 610 2.54 -28.35 -27.50
C LEU A 610 3.75 -28.14 -28.42
N VAL A 611 4.96 -27.99 -27.86
CA VAL A 611 6.20 -27.84 -28.62
C VAL A 611 6.43 -29.02 -29.57
N ILE A 612 6.24 -30.25 -29.07
CA ILE A 612 6.43 -31.48 -29.85
C ILE A 612 5.34 -31.62 -30.93
N LYS A 613 4.07 -31.44 -30.54
CA LYS A 613 2.93 -31.58 -31.45
C LYS A 613 2.96 -30.57 -32.58
N GLU A 614 3.29 -29.32 -32.27
CA GLU A 614 3.30 -28.23 -33.25
C GLU A 614 4.65 -28.08 -33.95
N ARG A 615 5.68 -28.83 -33.52
CA ARG A 615 7.06 -28.73 -34.01
C ARG A 615 7.59 -27.30 -33.99
N ASN A 616 7.20 -26.53 -32.98
CA ASN A 616 7.51 -25.11 -32.86
C ASN A 616 8.15 -24.83 -31.50
N PHE A 617 9.47 -24.72 -31.46
CA PHE A 617 10.18 -24.38 -30.23
C PHE A 617 10.24 -22.86 -30.01
N LYS A 618 10.24 -22.08 -31.09
CA LYS A 618 10.49 -20.64 -31.04
C LYS A 618 9.40 -19.90 -30.28
N ASP A 619 8.14 -20.29 -30.51
CA ASP A 619 6.99 -19.57 -29.97
C ASP A 619 6.60 -19.99 -28.54
N TYR A 620 7.28 -20.99 -27.98
CA TYR A 620 7.10 -21.48 -26.60
C TYR A 620 8.42 -21.55 -25.82
N ASN A 621 9.48 -20.92 -26.32
CA ASN A 621 10.83 -21.06 -25.75
C ASN A 621 10.91 -20.62 -24.29
N ILE A 622 10.24 -19.54 -23.90
CA ILE A 622 10.17 -19.07 -22.51
C ILE A 622 9.24 -20.00 -21.73
N ALA A 623 8.10 -20.34 -22.31
CA ALA A 623 7.09 -21.15 -21.65
C ALA A 623 7.58 -22.57 -21.29
N VAL A 624 8.40 -23.20 -22.15
CA VAL A 624 8.89 -24.57 -21.95
C VAL A 624 9.88 -24.67 -20.79
N PHE A 625 10.66 -23.62 -20.53
CA PHE A 625 11.56 -23.56 -19.38
C PHE A 625 10.84 -23.08 -18.12
N LEU A 626 10.04 -22.02 -18.22
CA LEU A 626 9.35 -21.45 -17.05
C LEU A 626 8.23 -22.35 -16.52
N GLY A 627 7.54 -23.12 -17.38
CA GLY A 627 6.38 -23.93 -17.00
C GLY A 627 6.64 -24.91 -15.85
N PHE A 628 7.87 -25.45 -15.76
CA PHE A 628 8.30 -26.37 -14.71
C PHE A 628 8.54 -25.73 -13.35
N PHE A 629 8.69 -24.40 -13.28
CA PHE A 629 8.87 -23.69 -12.01
C PHE A 629 7.53 -23.45 -11.33
N LYS A 630 7.41 -23.87 -10.07
CA LYS A 630 6.19 -23.74 -9.28
C LYS A 630 5.69 -22.30 -9.17
N TYR A 631 6.56 -21.39 -8.75
CA TYR A 631 6.20 -20.03 -8.34
C TYR A 631 6.03 -19.03 -9.47
N ILE A 632 6.68 -19.25 -10.61
CA ILE A 632 6.65 -18.32 -11.74
C ILE A 632 6.09 -18.97 -13.01
N GLY A 633 5.99 -20.30 -13.04
CA GLY A 633 5.56 -21.01 -14.24
C GLY A 633 4.10 -20.78 -14.64
N TYR A 634 3.24 -20.21 -13.80
CA TYR A 634 1.91 -19.78 -14.24
C TYR A 634 1.97 -18.51 -15.10
N LEU A 635 3.04 -17.71 -14.98
CA LEU A 635 3.32 -16.54 -15.82
C LEU A 635 4.08 -16.92 -17.09
N ALA A 636 4.36 -18.21 -17.30
CA ALA A 636 5.11 -18.70 -18.45
C ALA A 636 4.56 -18.22 -19.79
N PHE A 637 3.23 -18.29 -19.97
CA PHE A 637 2.56 -17.75 -21.15
C PHE A 637 2.51 -16.22 -21.14
N PRO A 638 2.02 -15.52 -20.08
CA PRO A 638 2.04 -14.05 -20.05
C PRO A 638 3.38 -13.36 -20.28
N ILE A 639 4.49 -14.04 -20.01
CA ILE A 639 5.85 -13.53 -20.26
C ILE A 639 6.33 -13.87 -21.69
N GLN A 640 5.82 -14.98 -22.26
CA GLN A 640 6.06 -15.38 -23.64
C GLN A 640 5.43 -14.37 -24.59
#